data_AF-A0A286TWG9-F1
#
_entry.id   AF-A0A286TWG9-F1
#
_cell.length_a   1.000
_cell.length_b   1.000
_cell.length_c   1.000
_cell.angle_alpha   90.00
_cell.angle_beta   90.00
_cell.angle_gamma   90.00
#
_symmetry.space_group_name_H-M   'P 1'
#
loop_
_entity.id
_entity.type
_entity.pdbx_description
1 polymer ?
#
loop_
_entity_poly.entity_id
_entity_poly.type
_entity_poly.pdbx_seq_one_letter_code
_entity_poly.pdbx_strand_id
1 'polypeptide(L)'
;MRKEEILKKLKSGRLSIIEAKQALLNLKKKNEQGSSPSQPGYSSLPEYKTAGRSEESMHIKQIEDQIDIKLKSNLVSKNEDNSIEKNSKGPVTSKSDEQGFAIIGLSCRFPGASNADEFWYNLKDGVDSITEIPEGRWSEKDWFNPDKNSLNTSYTKWGGFLDNVDKFDPLFFNISPAEAEFIEPQQRIFLEEAWKTFEDAGYSLEVLNEKKCGVFVGAIGGDYVKRLSEAALSTSGQALMGTSSAILAARISYFLNLTGPAVTIETACSSSLVAIHQACQSLNTGESDLALAGGVTLMLTPLLHIMTSQVGMPSPEGRCKTFDKSASGIVSGEGCGVVLLKRYNDAVRDNDNIYAVIKGSGINQDGKTNGITAPNRLSQLGLQTGVYAKFKINPRTISYVEAHGTATPLGDPIEVEALTDSFFEYTPDKQFCAIGSVKTNIGHTGWAAGVAGVIKAVLCLKNKKLVPSLHYQQSNENIDFENSPFYVNTKLKDWTTDDSSLRMAAVNSFGISGTNAHMVIEEAPQRVAQYPEFKKPSYLICLSAKTMKALDQRLKDLQGYLQRISRVVSSVSEKSLLANMSYTLLSGRSHFNHRCAIVVKDLIHLKETLRGAIEQKSAKNVLRNSIVRQDRKQIALKKYGNQLIETLSVSNEEDYQSYQDNLLALADLYAQGYELAWEPLFKEGIHLRIPLPTYPFARERYWVPERPKLLLREMAVCPYCIHYWGATHLI
;
A
#
# COMPACT_ATOMS: atom_id res chain seq x y z
N MET A 1 -40.50 12.03 -36.36
CA MET A 1 -39.92 12.55 -35.12
C MET A 1 -38.56 13.18 -35.44
N ARG A 2 -38.26 14.35 -34.87
CA ARG A 2 -36.89 14.89 -34.90
C ARG A 2 -36.01 14.14 -33.89
N LYS A 3 -34.68 14.15 -34.08
CA LYS A 3 -33.72 13.39 -33.25
C LYS A 3 -33.89 13.66 -31.74
N GLU A 4 -34.08 14.92 -31.38
CA GLU A 4 -34.31 15.38 -29.99
C GLU A 4 -35.59 14.81 -29.38
N GLU A 5 -36.61 14.57 -30.19
CA GLU A 5 -37.90 14.06 -29.76
C GLU A 5 -37.85 12.56 -29.43
N ILE A 6 -37.02 11.80 -30.15
CA ILE A 6 -36.77 10.37 -29.88
C ILE A 6 -36.02 10.23 -28.54
N LEU A 7 -34.99 11.06 -28.32
CA LEU A 7 -34.22 11.05 -27.08
C LEU A 7 -35.07 11.44 -25.87
N LYS A 8 -35.92 12.47 -26.02
CA LYS A 8 -36.84 12.91 -24.96
C LYS A 8 -37.85 11.83 -24.60
N LYS A 9 -38.41 11.12 -25.59
CA LYS A 9 -39.38 10.03 -25.35
C LYS A 9 -38.74 8.76 -24.81
N LEU A 10 -37.50 8.43 -25.19
CA LEU A 10 -36.73 7.32 -24.63
C LEU A 10 -36.38 7.59 -23.17
N LYS A 11 -35.91 8.80 -22.83
CA LYS A 11 -35.63 9.21 -21.45
C LYS A 11 -36.88 9.23 -20.57
N SER A 12 -38.05 9.53 -21.14
CA SER A 12 -39.32 9.51 -20.41
C SER A 12 -40.03 8.15 -20.40
N GLY A 13 -39.41 7.07 -20.89
CA GLY A 13 -40.00 5.73 -20.94
C GLY A 13 -41.19 5.56 -21.88
N ARG A 14 -41.47 6.54 -22.74
CA ARG A 14 -42.61 6.53 -23.70
C ARG A 14 -42.26 5.88 -25.03
N LEU A 15 -41.04 5.36 -25.15
CA LEU A 15 -40.51 4.66 -26.31
C LEU A 15 -39.62 3.54 -25.78
N SER A 16 -39.87 2.32 -26.23
CA SER A 16 -38.96 1.20 -25.96
C SER A 16 -37.65 1.37 -26.75
N ILE A 17 -36.59 0.71 -26.30
CA ILE A 17 -35.28 0.74 -26.96
C ILE A 17 -35.37 0.23 -28.42
N ILE A 18 -36.23 -0.75 -28.67
CA ILE A 18 -36.45 -1.33 -30.00
C ILE A 18 -37.14 -0.32 -30.91
N GLU A 19 -38.18 0.37 -30.42
CA GLU A 19 -38.88 1.40 -31.17
C GLU A 19 -37.99 2.63 -31.45
N ALA A 20 -37.11 2.98 -30.50
CA ALA A 20 -36.15 4.06 -30.68
C ALA A 20 -35.08 3.72 -31.75
N LYS A 21 -34.58 2.47 -31.77
CA LYS A 21 -33.68 1.98 -32.83
C LYS A 21 -34.37 2.01 -34.19
N GLN A 22 -35.62 1.55 -34.28
CA GLN A 22 -36.37 1.55 -35.53
C GLN A 22 -36.61 3.00 -36.05
N ALA A 23 -36.91 3.94 -35.14
CA ALA A 23 -37.10 5.34 -35.49
C ALA A 23 -35.81 6.02 -35.97
N LEU A 24 -34.66 5.70 -35.37
CA LEU A 24 -33.33 6.17 -35.78
C LEU A 24 -32.88 5.58 -37.12
N LEU A 25 -33.17 4.29 -37.35
CA LEU A 25 -32.86 3.61 -38.62
C LEU A 25 -33.67 4.21 -39.78
N ASN A 26 -34.94 4.52 -39.55
CA ASN A 26 -35.80 5.18 -40.54
C ASN A 26 -35.35 6.63 -40.85
N LEU A 27 -34.73 7.31 -39.88
CA LEU A 27 -34.11 8.63 -40.08
C LEU A 27 -32.82 8.53 -40.90
N LYS A 28 -31.97 7.52 -40.66
CA LYS A 28 -30.76 7.26 -41.47
C LYS A 28 -31.12 6.96 -42.93
N LYS A 29 -32.12 6.09 -43.17
CA LYS A 29 -32.61 5.76 -44.53
C LYS A 29 -33.15 6.96 -45.31
N LYS A 30 -33.79 7.93 -44.63
CA LYS A 30 -34.28 9.17 -45.27
C LYS A 30 -33.16 10.13 -45.68
N ASN A 31 -32.03 10.12 -44.97
CA ASN A 31 -30.87 10.96 -45.29
C ASN A 31 -30.02 10.36 -46.42
N GLU A 32 -30.01 9.04 -46.59
CA GLU A 32 -29.25 8.35 -47.65
C GLU A 32 -29.93 8.40 -49.04
N GLN A 33 -31.25 8.60 -49.11
CA GLN A 33 -31.97 8.78 -50.39
C GLN A 33 -31.80 10.17 -51.04
N GLY A 34 -31.05 11.09 -50.40
CA GLY A 34 -30.90 12.48 -50.84
C GLY A 34 -29.66 12.81 -51.67
N SER A 35 -28.81 11.85 -52.03
CA SER A 35 -27.52 12.13 -52.69
C SER A 35 -27.21 11.14 -53.81
N SER A 36 -27.22 11.61 -55.07
CA SER A 36 -26.73 10.86 -56.23
C SER A 36 -25.19 10.93 -56.33
N PRO A 37 -24.53 9.96 -57.00
CA PRO A 37 -23.07 9.89 -57.01
C PRO A 37 -22.46 10.54 -58.27
N SER A 38 -21.48 11.42 -58.11
CA SER A 38 -20.54 11.81 -59.16
C SER A 38 -19.11 11.36 -58.82
N GLN A 39 -18.37 11.00 -59.88
CA GLN A 39 -17.07 10.31 -59.92
C GLN A 39 -15.84 11.12 -59.45
N PRO A 40 -14.66 10.47 -59.23
CA PRO A 40 -13.55 11.04 -58.48
C PRO A 40 -12.50 11.76 -59.36
N GLY A 41 -11.97 12.87 -58.84
CA GLY A 41 -10.81 13.59 -59.40
C GLY A 41 -9.85 14.04 -58.29
N TYR A 42 -8.55 13.89 -58.56
CA TYR A 42 -7.41 14.24 -57.70
C TYR A 42 -7.21 15.76 -57.53
N SER A 43 -6.82 16.22 -56.33
CA SER A 43 -5.65 17.09 -56.02
C SER A 43 -5.82 18.04 -54.81
N SER A 44 -4.70 18.21 -54.07
CA SER A 44 -4.25 19.30 -53.18
C SER A 44 -4.98 19.66 -51.86
N LEU A 45 -4.18 19.59 -50.77
CA LEU A 45 -4.11 20.37 -49.50
C LEU A 45 -5.42 20.83 -48.80
N PRO A 46 -5.65 20.50 -47.51
CA PRO A 46 -6.80 21.03 -46.79
C PRO A 46 -6.45 22.29 -45.96
N GLU A 47 -7.10 23.40 -46.31
CA GLU A 47 -7.38 24.51 -45.41
C GLU A 47 -8.41 24.09 -44.34
N TYR A 48 -8.21 24.60 -43.13
CA TYR A 48 -9.07 24.45 -41.96
C TYR A 48 -10.48 25.03 -42.19
N LYS A 49 -11.48 24.17 -42.46
CA LYS A 49 -12.90 24.41 -42.15
C LYS A 49 -13.58 23.09 -41.79
N THR A 50 -13.97 22.92 -40.52
CA THR A 50 -15.28 22.43 -40.02
C THR A 50 -15.18 21.85 -38.59
N ALA A 51 -15.34 22.70 -37.57
CA ALA A 51 -15.52 22.28 -36.18
C ALA A 51 -16.94 21.73 -35.87
N GLY A 52 -17.91 21.86 -36.78
CA GLY A 52 -19.31 21.47 -36.53
C GLY A 52 -19.68 20.02 -36.88
N ARG A 53 -18.87 19.28 -37.65
CA ARG A 53 -19.20 17.89 -38.08
C ARG A 53 -18.61 16.80 -37.18
N SER A 54 -17.53 17.10 -36.44
CA SER A 54 -16.89 16.16 -35.52
C SER A 54 -17.66 16.00 -34.20
N GLU A 55 -18.28 17.08 -33.70
CA GLU A 55 -19.07 17.05 -32.47
C GLU A 55 -20.34 16.21 -32.62
N GLU A 56 -21.08 16.35 -33.73
CA GLU A 56 -22.28 15.55 -34.00
C GLU A 56 -21.99 14.06 -34.15
N SER A 57 -20.86 13.68 -34.77
CA SER A 57 -20.46 12.28 -34.90
C SER A 57 -19.95 11.68 -33.58
N MET A 58 -19.33 12.47 -32.71
CA MET A 58 -18.96 12.06 -31.34
C MET A 58 -20.19 11.85 -30.47
N HIS A 59 -21.19 12.73 -30.58
CA HIS A 59 -22.42 12.63 -29.80
C HIS A 59 -23.25 11.39 -30.17
N ILE A 60 -23.29 11.02 -31.45
CA ILE A 60 -23.94 9.79 -31.92
C ILE A 60 -23.24 8.54 -31.36
N LYS A 61 -21.91 8.53 -31.36
CA LYS A 61 -21.13 7.40 -30.83
C LYS A 61 -21.27 7.25 -29.31
N GLN A 62 -21.29 8.36 -28.57
CA GLN A 62 -21.57 8.35 -27.12
C GLN A 62 -22.94 7.76 -26.80
N ILE A 63 -23.96 8.05 -27.61
CA ILE A 63 -25.31 7.49 -27.42
C ILE A 63 -25.34 5.99 -27.76
N GLU A 64 -24.64 5.56 -28.82
CA GLU A 64 -24.51 4.15 -29.19
C GLU A 64 -23.78 3.35 -28.09
N ASP A 65 -22.68 3.88 -27.55
CA ASP A 65 -21.92 3.26 -26.46
C ASP A 65 -22.72 3.16 -25.15
N GLN A 66 -23.52 4.18 -24.81
CA GLN A 66 -24.44 4.14 -23.66
C GLN A 66 -25.53 3.07 -23.80
N ILE A 67 -26.00 2.81 -25.02
CA ILE A 67 -27.00 1.77 -25.29
C ILE A 67 -26.36 0.38 -25.15
N ASP A 68 -25.15 0.18 -25.64
CA ASP A 68 -24.45 -1.11 -25.58
C ASP A 68 -24.03 -1.50 -24.16
N ILE A 69 -23.65 -0.54 -23.32
CA ILE A 69 -23.37 -0.78 -21.89
C ILE A 69 -24.64 -1.24 -21.15
N LYS A 70 -25.78 -0.59 -21.41
CA LYS A 70 -27.07 -0.92 -20.78
C LYS A 70 -27.62 -2.27 -21.25
N LEU A 71 -27.21 -2.76 -22.42
CA LEU A 71 -27.54 -4.09 -22.92
C LEU A 71 -26.66 -5.18 -22.27
N LYS A 72 -25.37 -4.90 -22.06
CA LYS A 72 -24.46 -5.83 -21.37
C LYS A 72 -24.84 -6.02 -19.91
N SER A 73 -25.26 -4.97 -19.20
CA SER A 73 -25.71 -5.08 -17.80
C SER A 73 -27.02 -5.87 -17.66
N ASN A 74 -27.96 -5.75 -18.61
CA ASN A 74 -29.23 -6.48 -18.61
C ASN A 74 -29.11 -7.96 -19.02
N LEU A 75 -28.05 -8.34 -19.73
CA LEU A 75 -27.78 -9.75 -20.08
C LEU A 75 -27.18 -10.52 -18.90
N VAL A 76 -26.46 -9.84 -18.00
CA VAL A 76 -25.93 -10.42 -16.76
C VAL A 76 -27.07 -10.64 -15.74
N SER A 77 -28.03 -9.72 -15.65
CA SER A 77 -29.14 -9.84 -14.70
C SER A 77 -30.18 -10.91 -15.04
N LYS A 78 -30.37 -11.24 -16.33
CA LYS A 78 -31.36 -12.24 -16.77
C LYS A 78 -30.97 -13.70 -16.54
N ASN A 79 -29.72 -13.99 -16.17
CA ASN A 79 -29.26 -15.37 -15.94
C ASN A 79 -29.32 -15.82 -14.46
N GLU A 80 -29.73 -14.96 -13.52
CA GLU A 80 -29.75 -15.29 -12.08
C GLU A 80 -31.16 -15.47 -11.47
N ASP A 81 -32.23 -15.17 -12.20
CA ASP A 81 -33.61 -15.32 -11.70
C ASP A 81 -34.16 -16.72 -11.99
N ASN A 82 -33.78 -17.71 -11.16
CA ASN A 82 -34.63 -18.86 -10.86
C ASN A 82 -34.16 -19.58 -9.58
N SER A 83 -34.73 -19.19 -8.44
CA SER A 83 -35.10 -19.99 -7.25
C SER A 83 -34.86 -19.24 -5.93
N ILE A 84 -35.91 -18.60 -5.40
CA ILE A 84 -35.96 -18.20 -3.99
C ILE A 84 -37.34 -18.59 -3.45
N GLU A 85 -37.40 -19.70 -2.71
CA GLU A 85 -38.48 -19.97 -1.77
C GLU A 85 -38.18 -19.30 -0.43
N LYS A 86 -39.22 -18.67 0.13
CA LYS A 86 -39.22 -17.97 1.40
C LYS A 86 -39.22 -18.98 2.56
N ASN A 87 -38.32 -18.79 3.53
CA ASN A 87 -38.62 -19.08 4.93
C ASN A 87 -37.77 -18.24 5.89
N SER A 88 -38.32 -18.04 7.09
CA SER A 88 -38.12 -16.90 7.98
C SER A 88 -37.21 -17.16 9.19
N LYS A 89 -36.56 -16.06 9.62
CA LYS A 89 -36.05 -15.69 10.97
C LYS A 89 -35.03 -16.58 11.71
N GLY A 90 -33.80 -16.06 11.77
CA GLY A 90 -32.69 -16.33 12.70
C GLY A 90 -31.50 -15.44 12.27
N PRO A 91 -30.50 -15.09 13.11
CA PRO A 91 -29.38 -14.25 12.68
C PRO A 91 -28.58 -15.01 11.63
N VAL A 92 -28.76 -14.64 10.36
CA VAL A 92 -28.04 -15.24 9.24
C VAL A 92 -26.66 -14.61 9.20
N THR A 93 -25.67 -15.27 9.78
CA THR A 93 -24.27 -15.10 9.34
C THR A 93 -24.24 -15.59 7.89
N SER A 94 -24.29 -14.65 6.95
CA SER A 94 -24.33 -14.99 5.53
C SER A 94 -22.96 -15.54 5.11
N LYS A 95 -22.93 -16.56 4.24
CA LYS A 95 -21.69 -17.07 3.61
C LYS A 95 -20.85 -16.01 2.87
N SER A 96 -21.32 -14.76 2.76
CA SER A 96 -20.57 -13.64 2.17
C SER A 96 -19.51 -13.05 3.13
N ASP A 97 -19.57 -13.40 4.42
CA ASP A 97 -18.59 -12.99 5.44
C ASP A 97 -17.23 -13.71 5.29
N GLU A 98 -17.10 -14.67 4.37
CA GLU A 98 -15.92 -15.52 4.16
C GLU A 98 -15.05 -15.14 2.93
N GLN A 99 -15.34 -14.02 2.25
CA GLN A 99 -14.65 -13.63 1.00
C GLN A 99 -13.85 -12.33 1.17
N GLY A 100 -12.58 -12.37 0.75
CA GLY A 100 -11.67 -11.21 0.73
C GLY A 100 -10.21 -11.56 1.04
N PHE A 101 -9.35 -10.54 1.05
CA PHE A 101 -7.93 -10.66 1.38
C PHE A 101 -7.61 -9.79 2.59
N ALA A 102 -7.18 -10.41 3.68
CA ALA A 102 -6.80 -9.73 4.90
C ALA A 102 -5.43 -9.06 4.74
N ILE A 103 -5.35 -7.78 5.15
CA ILE A 103 -4.07 -7.09 5.38
C ILE A 103 -3.64 -7.45 6.80
N ILE A 104 -2.60 -8.29 6.92
CA ILE A 104 -2.15 -8.84 8.21
C ILE A 104 -0.90 -8.16 8.79
N GLY A 105 -0.17 -7.43 7.96
CA GLY A 105 0.97 -6.61 8.36
C GLY A 105 1.15 -5.42 7.43
N LEU A 106 1.74 -4.34 7.95
CA LEU A 106 2.10 -3.18 7.15
C LEU A 106 3.39 -2.51 7.67
N SER A 107 4.11 -1.85 6.77
CA SER A 107 5.22 -0.96 7.12
C SER A 107 5.29 0.16 6.09
N CYS A 108 5.72 1.35 6.52
CA CYS A 108 5.90 2.46 5.60
C CYS A 108 6.93 3.48 6.07
N ARG A 109 7.42 4.23 5.09
CA ARG A 109 8.25 5.40 5.25
C ARG A 109 7.79 6.47 4.26
N PHE A 110 7.32 7.59 4.79
CA PHE A 110 6.81 8.72 4.02
C PHE A 110 7.48 10.03 4.48
N PRO A 111 7.39 11.11 3.70
CA PRO A 111 7.87 12.42 4.12
C PRO A 111 7.37 12.78 5.52
N GLY A 112 8.29 13.17 6.41
CA GLY A 112 8.00 13.47 7.82
C GLY A 112 7.62 12.27 8.70
N ALA A 113 7.62 11.03 8.20
CA ALA A 113 7.21 9.83 8.94
C ALA A 113 8.11 8.63 8.65
N SER A 114 8.82 8.15 9.66
CA SER A 114 9.74 7.01 9.55
C SER A 114 9.07 5.64 9.71
N ASN A 115 7.80 5.62 10.13
CA ASN A 115 7.00 4.42 10.39
C ASN A 115 5.49 4.76 10.34
N ALA A 116 4.64 3.71 10.41
CA ALA A 116 3.18 3.86 10.34
C ALA A 116 2.55 4.62 11.51
N ASP A 117 3.15 4.56 12.71
CA ASP A 117 2.65 5.32 13.88
C ASP A 117 2.87 6.83 13.65
N GLU A 118 4.08 7.25 13.28
CA GLU A 118 4.37 8.65 12.94
C GLU A 118 3.53 9.14 11.76
N PHE A 119 3.33 8.29 10.75
CA PHE A 119 2.48 8.62 9.62
C PHE A 119 1.02 8.87 10.06
N TRP A 120 0.49 8.02 10.93
CA TRP A 120 -0.85 8.24 11.52
C TRP A 120 -0.94 9.57 12.27
N TYR A 121 0.04 9.91 13.11
CA TYR A 121 0.03 11.18 13.84
C TYR A 121 0.11 12.38 12.90
N ASN A 122 0.96 12.33 11.87
CA ASN A 122 1.05 13.38 10.85
C ASN A 122 -0.28 13.57 10.13
N LEU A 123 -0.94 12.49 9.72
CA LEU A 123 -2.25 12.54 9.06
C LEU A 123 -3.32 13.12 10.00
N LYS A 124 -3.39 12.60 11.23
CA LYS A 124 -4.35 13.00 12.25
C LYS A 124 -4.24 14.50 12.56
N ASP A 125 -3.02 14.99 12.71
CA ASP A 125 -2.74 16.38 13.10
C ASP A 125 -2.66 17.32 11.88
N GLY A 126 -2.88 16.82 10.66
CA GLY A 126 -2.96 17.62 9.44
C GLY A 126 -1.62 18.20 9.00
N VAL A 127 -0.53 17.45 9.19
CA VAL A 127 0.83 17.87 8.84
C VAL A 127 1.04 17.86 7.32
N ASP A 128 1.56 18.98 6.83
CA ASP A 128 2.10 19.15 5.48
C ASP A 128 3.61 18.90 5.52
N SER A 129 4.05 17.87 4.81
CA SER A 129 5.43 17.36 4.83
C SER A 129 6.23 17.79 3.60
N ILE A 130 5.75 18.78 2.84
CA ILE A 130 6.45 19.31 1.68
C ILE A 130 7.48 20.35 2.09
N THR A 131 8.70 20.16 1.60
CA THR A 131 9.86 21.01 1.87
C THR A 131 10.53 21.44 0.57
N GLU A 132 11.47 22.38 0.64
CA GLU A 132 12.41 22.61 -0.46
C GLU A 132 13.35 21.40 -0.62
N ILE A 133 14.05 21.31 -1.75
CA ILE A 133 15.03 20.24 -2.00
C ILE A 133 16.08 20.22 -0.86
N PRO A 134 16.24 19.11 -0.13
CA PRO A 134 17.18 19.04 1.00
C PRO A 134 18.64 19.18 0.58
N GLU A 135 19.44 19.77 1.48
CA GLU A 135 20.90 19.81 1.35
C GLU A 135 21.45 18.37 1.21
N GLY A 136 22.29 18.14 0.20
CA GLY A 136 22.85 16.82 -0.11
C GLY A 136 22.12 16.01 -1.19
N ARG A 137 20.97 16.48 -1.71
CA ARG A 137 20.31 15.86 -2.88
C ARG A 137 20.88 16.36 -4.20
N TRP A 138 20.62 17.63 -4.52
CA TRP A 138 21.21 18.37 -5.63
C TRP A 138 21.09 19.87 -5.37
N SER A 139 21.93 20.67 -6.03
CA SER A 139 21.93 22.13 -5.90
C SER A 139 20.67 22.73 -6.55
N GLU A 140 19.83 23.42 -5.77
CA GLU A 140 18.73 24.22 -6.34
C GLU A 140 19.27 25.24 -7.36
N LYS A 141 20.41 25.89 -7.07
CA LYS A 141 20.99 26.94 -7.92
C LYS A 141 21.33 26.45 -9.34
N ASP A 142 21.63 25.16 -9.49
CA ASP A 142 22.06 24.60 -10.77
C ASP A 142 20.87 24.15 -11.63
N TRP A 143 19.72 23.87 -11.00
CA TRP A 143 18.61 23.16 -11.64
C TRP A 143 17.27 23.89 -11.56
N PHE A 144 17.12 24.91 -10.71
CA PHE A 144 15.90 25.71 -10.60
C PHE A 144 15.92 26.91 -11.52
N ASN A 145 14.89 27.06 -12.35
CA ASN A 145 14.61 28.27 -13.11
C ASN A 145 13.11 28.53 -13.14
N PRO A 146 12.62 29.68 -12.63
CA PRO A 146 11.18 29.99 -12.63
C PRO A 146 10.57 30.10 -14.04
N ASP A 147 11.38 30.31 -15.09
CA ASP A 147 10.90 30.24 -16.47
C ASP A 147 10.59 28.79 -16.88
N LYS A 148 9.30 28.51 -17.10
CA LYS A 148 8.79 27.20 -17.53
C LYS A 148 9.35 26.73 -18.87
N ASN A 149 9.86 27.64 -19.70
CA ASN A 149 10.42 27.32 -21.01
C ASN A 149 11.93 27.05 -20.97
N SER A 150 12.57 27.23 -19.81
CA SER A 150 13.99 26.94 -19.65
C SER A 150 14.23 25.43 -19.74
N LEU A 151 15.05 25.04 -20.72
CA LEU A 151 15.41 23.64 -20.96
C LEU A 151 16.34 23.13 -19.88
N ASN A 152 16.26 21.83 -19.58
CA ASN A 152 17.10 21.12 -18.60
C ASN A 152 17.05 21.66 -17.16
N THR A 153 16.07 22.51 -16.85
CA THR A 153 15.80 23.04 -15.51
C THR A 153 14.39 22.66 -15.07
N SER A 154 14.12 22.77 -13.77
CA SER A 154 12.80 22.67 -13.17
C SER A 154 12.33 24.04 -12.71
N TYR A 155 11.04 24.34 -12.90
CA TYR A 155 10.42 25.55 -12.35
C TYR A 155 9.91 25.36 -10.92
N THR A 156 10.11 24.19 -10.33
CA THR A 156 9.75 23.90 -8.94
C THR A 156 10.97 23.43 -8.16
N LYS A 157 10.99 23.82 -6.89
CA LYS A 157 12.02 23.45 -5.92
C LYS A 157 11.46 22.68 -4.73
N TRP A 158 10.20 22.30 -4.81
CA TRP A 158 9.45 21.67 -3.72
C TRP A 158 9.38 20.15 -3.91
N GLY A 159 9.28 19.43 -2.79
CA GLY A 159 9.04 18.00 -2.79
C GLY A 159 8.77 17.43 -1.40
N GLY A 160 8.14 16.27 -1.36
CA GLY A 160 8.13 15.42 -0.17
C GLY A 160 9.34 14.49 -0.20
N PHE A 161 10.26 14.60 0.76
CA PHE A 161 11.50 13.81 0.76
C PHE A 161 11.57 12.88 1.97
N LEU A 162 12.14 11.70 1.76
CA LEU A 162 12.56 10.83 2.85
C LEU A 162 13.92 11.30 3.37
N ASP A 163 14.10 11.24 4.68
CA ASP A 163 15.43 11.40 5.28
C ASP A 163 16.32 10.19 4.97
N ASN A 164 17.62 10.26 5.27
CA ASN A 164 18.45 9.06 5.46
C ASN A 164 18.32 7.98 4.35
N VAL A 165 18.19 8.38 3.08
CA VAL A 165 18.06 7.46 1.93
C VAL A 165 19.38 6.77 1.59
N ASP A 166 20.47 7.28 2.13
CA ASP A 166 21.80 6.71 2.08
C ASP A 166 22.04 5.66 3.17
N LYS A 167 21.10 5.44 4.09
CA LYS A 167 21.30 4.55 5.25
C LYS A 167 20.79 3.14 4.99
N PHE A 168 21.56 2.13 5.40
CA PHE A 168 21.20 0.72 5.28
C PHE A 168 21.99 -0.17 6.26
N ASP A 169 21.47 -1.36 6.58
CA ASP A 169 22.14 -2.40 7.38
C ASP A 169 22.46 -3.64 6.52
N PRO A 170 23.52 -3.61 5.70
CA PRO A 170 23.77 -4.68 4.73
C PRO A 170 24.15 -6.01 5.39
N LEU A 171 24.87 -5.97 6.53
CA LEU A 171 25.27 -7.18 7.26
C LEU A 171 24.06 -7.91 7.86
N PHE A 172 22.99 -7.18 8.18
CA PHE A 172 21.72 -7.82 8.51
C PHE A 172 21.20 -8.68 7.36
N PHE A 173 21.32 -8.21 6.12
CA PHE A 173 20.81 -8.90 4.93
C PHE A 173 21.84 -9.83 4.27
N ASN A 174 22.95 -10.13 4.94
CA ASN A 174 24.08 -10.90 4.37
C ASN A 174 24.65 -10.28 3.08
N ILE A 175 24.59 -8.95 2.97
CA ILE A 175 25.12 -8.15 1.87
C ILE A 175 26.45 -7.56 2.35
N SER A 176 27.47 -7.58 1.48
CA SER A 176 28.75 -6.95 1.84
C SER A 176 28.63 -5.42 1.79
N PRO A 177 29.35 -4.67 2.64
CA PRO A 177 29.42 -3.21 2.57
C PRO A 177 29.75 -2.68 1.17
N ALA A 178 30.67 -3.35 0.47
CA ALA A 178 31.07 -2.99 -0.89
C ALA A 178 29.95 -3.20 -1.92
N GLU A 179 29.14 -4.25 -1.78
CA GLU A 179 27.96 -4.45 -2.65
C GLU A 179 26.91 -3.36 -2.38
N ALA A 180 26.67 -3.02 -1.11
CA ALA A 180 25.63 -2.08 -0.70
C ALA A 180 25.76 -0.67 -1.32
N GLU A 181 26.98 -0.24 -1.66
CA GLU A 181 27.23 1.02 -2.37
C GLU A 181 26.65 1.05 -3.79
N PHE A 182 26.54 -0.11 -4.45
CA PHE A 182 25.98 -0.25 -5.79
C PHE A 182 24.48 -0.51 -5.78
N ILE A 183 23.94 -0.97 -4.66
CA ILE A 183 22.51 -1.24 -4.52
C ILE A 183 21.76 0.08 -4.53
N GLU A 184 20.85 0.17 -5.48
CA GLU A 184 19.94 1.27 -5.66
C GLU A 184 19.11 1.50 -4.36
N PRO A 185 19.04 2.74 -3.83
CA PRO A 185 18.40 3.01 -2.55
C PRO A 185 16.94 2.56 -2.42
N GLN A 186 16.15 2.50 -3.52
CA GLN A 186 14.79 1.99 -3.45
C GLN A 186 14.80 0.49 -3.08
N GLN A 187 15.72 -0.31 -3.63
CA GLN A 187 15.89 -1.72 -3.21
C GLN A 187 16.23 -1.85 -1.73
N ARG A 188 17.16 -1.01 -1.22
CA ARG A 188 17.58 -1.04 0.19
C ARG A 188 16.45 -0.73 1.14
N ILE A 189 15.75 0.38 0.90
CA ILE A 189 14.62 0.81 1.73
C ILE A 189 13.49 -0.21 1.65
N PHE A 190 13.14 -0.69 0.45
CA PHE A 190 12.05 -1.65 0.30
C PHE A 190 12.39 -2.99 0.97
N LEU A 191 13.65 -3.43 0.98
CA LEU A 191 14.08 -4.63 1.70
C LEU A 191 13.95 -4.48 3.23
N GLU A 192 14.33 -3.32 3.79
CA GLU A 192 14.08 -3.01 5.21
C GLU A 192 12.57 -3.00 5.53
N GLU A 193 11.76 -2.32 4.71
CA GLU A 193 10.32 -2.23 4.93
C GLU A 193 9.60 -3.58 4.74
N ALA A 194 10.06 -4.41 3.80
CA ALA A 194 9.57 -5.78 3.63
C ALA A 194 9.78 -6.63 4.89
N TRP A 195 11.00 -6.59 5.46
CA TRP A 195 11.29 -7.27 6.72
C TRP A 195 10.38 -6.78 7.86
N LYS A 196 10.24 -5.45 8.01
CA LYS A 196 9.39 -4.86 9.03
C LYS A 196 7.94 -5.29 8.87
N THR A 197 7.42 -5.39 7.64
CA THR A 197 6.04 -5.86 7.40
C THR A 197 5.84 -7.31 7.84
N PHE A 198 6.82 -8.21 7.62
CA PHE A 198 6.74 -9.57 8.14
C PHE A 198 6.77 -9.62 9.67
N GLU A 199 7.64 -8.83 10.31
CA GLU A 199 7.65 -8.74 11.76
C GLU A 199 6.36 -8.12 12.31
N ASP A 200 5.80 -7.08 11.67
CA ASP A 200 4.52 -6.48 12.05
C ASP A 200 3.37 -7.52 12.02
N ALA A 201 3.36 -8.38 11.01
CA ALA A 201 2.45 -9.51 10.91
C ALA A 201 2.73 -10.66 11.91
N GLY A 202 3.92 -10.68 12.54
CA GLY A 202 4.34 -11.74 13.46
C GLY A 202 4.81 -13.02 12.76
N TYR A 203 5.48 -12.89 11.61
CA TYR A 203 6.10 -14.00 10.87
C TYR A 203 7.62 -13.93 10.99
N SER A 204 8.25 -15.02 11.44
CA SER A 204 9.71 -15.14 11.55
C SER A 204 10.32 -15.72 10.27
N LEU A 205 11.65 -15.62 10.11
CA LEU A 205 12.39 -16.27 9.02
C LEU A 205 12.10 -17.77 8.94
N GLU A 206 12.06 -18.43 10.09
CA GLU A 206 11.84 -19.87 10.22
C GLU A 206 10.45 -20.27 9.68
N VAL A 207 9.44 -19.42 9.90
CA VAL A 207 8.09 -19.62 9.36
C VAL A 207 8.03 -19.31 7.86
N LEU A 208 8.83 -18.35 7.39
CA LEU A 208 8.84 -17.89 5.98
C LEU A 208 9.67 -18.78 5.05
N ASN A 209 10.63 -19.53 5.58
CA ASN A 209 11.51 -20.38 4.79
C ASN A 209 10.71 -21.35 3.90
N GLU A 210 10.98 -21.31 2.60
CA GLU A 210 10.32 -22.09 1.54
C GLU A 210 8.81 -21.82 1.39
N LYS A 211 8.26 -20.79 2.05
CA LYS A 211 6.85 -20.42 1.87
C LYS A 211 6.59 -19.97 0.45
N LYS A 212 5.44 -20.39 -0.07
CA LYS A 212 4.85 -19.91 -1.33
C LYS A 212 4.34 -18.48 -1.18
N CYS A 213 5.26 -17.56 -0.90
CA CYS A 213 5.00 -16.15 -0.70
C CYS A 213 5.35 -15.37 -1.96
N GLY A 214 4.35 -14.74 -2.58
CA GLY A 214 4.58 -13.84 -3.71
C GLY A 214 5.05 -12.47 -3.26
N VAL A 215 5.87 -11.80 -4.08
CA VAL A 215 6.44 -10.48 -3.87
C VAL A 215 6.12 -9.61 -5.08
N PHE A 216 5.28 -8.59 -4.89
CA PHE A 216 4.77 -7.72 -5.95
C PHE A 216 5.12 -6.26 -5.64
N VAL A 217 5.98 -5.65 -6.44
CA VAL A 217 6.52 -4.31 -6.12
C VAL A 217 6.24 -3.31 -7.22
N GLY A 218 5.48 -2.26 -6.90
CA GLY A 218 5.34 -1.08 -7.76
C GLY A 218 6.58 -0.19 -7.69
N ALA A 219 7.37 -0.16 -8.76
CA ALA A 219 8.59 0.65 -8.81
C ALA A 219 9.05 0.87 -10.25
N ILE A 220 9.77 1.96 -10.47
CA ILE A 220 10.53 2.23 -11.68
C ILE A 220 12.03 1.99 -11.44
N GLY A 221 12.78 1.73 -12.52
CA GLY A 221 14.24 1.81 -12.47
C GLY A 221 14.69 3.19 -11.95
N GLY A 222 15.35 3.19 -10.79
CA GLY A 222 15.79 4.42 -10.13
C GLY A 222 16.88 5.18 -10.88
N ASP A 223 17.04 6.46 -10.55
CA ASP A 223 18.04 7.34 -11.17
C ASP A 223 19.43 7.24 -10.53
N TYR A 224 19.63 6.33 -9.56
CA TYR A 224 20.93 6.02 -8.97
C TYR A 224 21.98 5.57 -10.01
N VAL A 225 21.54 4.92 -11.09
CA VAL A 225 22.41 4.54 -12.21
C VAL A 225 23.14 5.73 -12.82
N LYS A 226 22.55 6.94 -12.78
CA LYS A 226 23.21 8.17 -13.24
C LYS A 226 24.38 8.53 -12.33
N ARG A 227 24.22 8.41 -11.02
CA ARG A 227 25.29 8.63 -10.03
C ARG A 227 26.42 7.62 -10.21
N LEU A 228 26.09 6.36 -10.47
CA LEU A 228 27.09 5.33 -10.82
C LEU A 228 27.81 5.66 -12.14
N SER A 229 27.09 6.21 -13.13
CA SER A 229 27.67 6.63 -14.40
C SER A 229 28.65 7.80 -14.23
N GLU A 230 28.28 8.81 -13.44
CA GLU A 230 29.13 9.95 -13.08
C GLU A 230 30.43 9.50 -12.39
N ALA A 231 30.39 8.39 -11.65
CA ALA A 231 31.53 7.78 -10.97
C ALA A 231 32.30 6.74 -11.82
N ALA A 232 31.93 6.53 -13.09
CA ALA A 232 32.48 5.50 -13.97
C ALA A 232 32.33 4.06 -13.43
N LEU A 233 31.22 3.78 -12.74
CA LEU A 233 30.91 2.50 -12.10
C LEU A 233 29.69 1.77 -12.70
N SER A 234 28.95 2.42 -13.60
CA SER A 234 27.70 1.90 -14.18
C SER A 234 27.85 0.63 -15.04
N THR A 235 29.07 0.34 -15.52
CA THR A 235 29.36 -0.86 -16.34
C THR A 235 29.87 -2.05 -15.53
N SER A 236 29.88 -1.96 -14.20
CA SER A 236 30.28 -3.07 -13.32
C SER A 236 29.19 -4.14 -13.21
N GLY A 237 29.58 -5.38 -12.92
CA GLY A 237 28.61 -6.46 -12.64
C GLY A 237 27.75 -6.18 -11.39
N GLN A 238 28.32 -5.47 -10.41
CA GLN A 238 27.60 -5.00 -9.23
C GLN A 238 26.52 -3.99 -9.60
N ALA A 239 26.78 -3.08 -10.55
CA ALA A 239 25.77 -2.14 -11.03
C ALA A 239 24.60 -2.86 -11.72
N LEU A 240 24.87 -3.89 -12.55
CA LEU A 240 23.82 -4.70 -13.18
C LEU A 240 22.85 -5.27 -12.14
N MET A 241 23.39 -5.85 -11.07
CA MET A 241 22.57 -6.41 -9.99
C MET A 241 21.92 -5.33 -9.12
N GLY A 242 22.66 -4.27 -8.83
CA GLY A 242 22.29 -3.20 -7.93
C GLY A 242 21.19 -2.29 -8.46
N THR A 243 21.03 -2.15 -9.79
CA THR A 243 20.05 -1.23 -10.40
C THR A 243 18.92 -1.91 -11.16
N SER A 244 18.93 -3.24 -11.29
CA SER A 244 17.87 -3.98 -11.98
C SER A 244 16.56 -3.95 -11.19
N SER A 245 15.47 -3.51 -11.83
CA SER A 245 14.14 -3.50 -11.22
C SER A 245 13.63 -4.91 -10.92
N ALA A 246 13.98 -5.92 -11.73
CA ALA A 246 13.61 -7.32 -11.46
C ALA A 246 14.28 -7.86 -10.18
N ILE A 247 15.52 -7.42 -9.91
CA ILE A 247 16.24 -7.81 -8.70
C ILE A 247 15.63 -7.19 -7.44
N LEU A 248 14.93 -6.06 -7.54
CA LEU A 248 14.24 -5.46 -6.39
C LEU A 248 13.30 -6.47 -5.71
N ALA A 249 12.38 -7.08 -6.46
CA ALA A 249 11.48 -8.09 -5.93
C ALA A 249 12.23 -9.39 -5.59
N ALA A 250 13.10 -9.86 -6.50
CA ALA A 250 13.81 -11.13 -6.33
C ALA A 250 14.77 -11.15 -5.14
N ARG A 251 15.36 -10.01 -4.74
CA ARG A 251 16.28 -9.90 -3.60
C ARG A 251 15.59 -10.25 -2.28
N ILE A 252 14.31 -9.92 -2.15
CA ILE A 252 13.48 -10.23 -0.98
C ILE A 252 13.20 -11.73 -0.94
N SER A 253 12.73 -12.29 -2.06
CA SER A 253 12.50 -13.74 -2.17
C SER A 253 13.78 -14.53 -1.94
N TYR A 254 14.91 -14.07 -2.47
CA TYR A 254 16.22 -14.69 -2.25
C TYR A 254 16.63 -14.67 -0.77
N PHE A 255 16.55 -13.51 -0.12
CA PHE A 255 16.98 -13.37 1.28
C PHE A 255 16.11 -14.19 2.24
N LEU A 256 14.80 -14.23 2.01
CA LEU A 256 13.83 -14.91 2.88
C LEU A 256 13.51 -16.35 2.43
N ASN A 257 14.16 -16.83 1.36
CA ASN A 257 13.90 -18.12 0.73
C ASN A 257 12.41 -18.36 0.37
N LEU A 258 11.78 -17.37 -0.26
CA LEU A 258 10.37 -17.44 -0.70
C LEU A 258 10.26 -18.06 -2.09
N THR A 259 9.22 -18.87 -2.30
CA THR A 259 9.03 -19.67 -3.52
C THR A 259 7.83 -19.23 -4.38
N GLY A 260 7.14 -18.13 -3.99
CA GLY A 260 6.08 -17.54 -4.81
C GLY A 260 6.61 -16.62 -5.92
N PRO A 261 5.72 -16.05 -6.76
CA PRO A 261 6.10 -15.12 -7.82
C PRO A 261 6.84 -13.89 -7.28
N ALA A 262 7.92 -13.45 -7.93
CA ALA A 262 8.63 -12.22 -7.58
C ALA A 262 8.62 -11.26 -8.78
N VAL A 263 7.81 -10.20 -8.71
CA VAL A 263 7.50 -9.35 -9.86
C VAL A 263 7.57 -7.87 -9.48
N THR A 264 8.30 -7.11 -10.30
CA THR A 264 8.27 -5.64 -10.26
C THR A 264 7.34 -5.12 -11.35
N ILE A 265 6.48 -4.17 -10.99
CA ILE A 265 5.37 -3.67 -11.80
C ILE A 265 5.56 -2.18 -12.05
N GLU A 266 5.46 -1.81 -13.34
CA GLU A 266 5.57 -0.44 -13.81
C GLU A 266 4.33 -0.05 -14.62
N THR A 267 3.44 0.70 -13.98
CA THR A 267 2.25 1.31 -14.60
C THR A 267 2.12 2.78 -14.18
N ALA A 268 3.27 3.46 -14.04
CA ALA A 268 3.39 4.81 -13.51
C ALA A 268 2.76 4.94 -12.11
N CYS A 269 1.94 5.97 -11.90
CA CYS A 269 1.36 6.33 -10.61
C CYS A 269 0.42 5.25 -10.01
N SER A 270 -0.09 4.31 -10.82
CA SER A 270 -0.95 3.22 -10.34
C SER A 270 -0.18 1.98 -9.87
N SER A 271 1.15 1.94 -10.06
CA SER A 271 1.99 0.73 -9.92
C SER A 271 1.79 -0.03 -8.61
N SER A 272 1.88 0.63 -7.45
CA SER A 272 1.71 -0.07 -6.17
C SER A 272 0.29 -0.59 -5.94
N LEU A 273 -0.75 0.07 -6.48
CA LEU A 273 -2.13 -0.43 -6.34
C LEU A 273 -2.39 -1.59 -7.29
N VAL A 274 -1.80 -1.57 -8.49
CA VAL A 274 -1.75 -2.72 -9.40
C VAL A 274 -0.98 -3.87 -8.76
N ALA A 275 0.12 -3.61 -8.05
CA ALA A 275 0.88 -4.63 -7.33
C ALA A 275 0.04 -5.32 -6.25
N ILE A 276 -0.72 -4.57 -5.46
CA ILE A 276 -1.66 -5.13 -4.48
C ILE A 276 -2.79 -5.92 -5.18
N HIS A 277 -3.32 -5.42 -6.30
CA HIS A 277 -4.30 -6.17 -7.09
C HIS A 277 -3.74 -7.52 -7.59
N GLN A 278 -2.53 -7.54 -8.15
CA GLN A 278 -1.87 -8.76 -8.62
C GLN A 278 -1.57 -9.73 -7.48
N ALA A 279 -1.18 -9.22 -6.31
CA ALA A 279 -1.02 -10.03 -5.10
C ALA A 279 -2.35 -10.70 -4.68
N CYS A 280 -3.46 -9.96 -4.70
CA CYS A 280 -4.80 -10.52 -4.48
C CYS A 280 -5.15 -11.59 -5.53
N GLN A 281 -4.82 -11.37 -6.81
CA GLN A 281 -5.05 -12.38 -7.84
C GLN A 281 -4.22 -13.65 -7.60
N SER A 282 -2.94 -13.51 -7.24
CA SER A 282 -2.04 -14.64 -6.96
C SER A 282 -2.51 -15.46 -5.75
N LEU A 283 -3.02 -14.80 -4.70
CA LEU A 283 -3.67 -15.46 -3.56
C LEU A 283 -4.96 -16.18 -3.98
N ASN A 284 -5.75 -15.57 -4.87
CA ASN A 284 -7.02 -16.12 -5.36
C ASN A 284 -6.83 -17.36 -6.23
N THR A 285 -5.82 -17.37 -7.10
CA THR A 285 -5.50 -18.50 -7.98
C THR A 285 -4.67 -19.59 -7.29
N GLY A 286 -4.19 -19.32 -6.06
CA GLY A 286 -3.34 -20.23 -5.31
C GLY A 286 -1.89 -20.28 -5.79
N GLU A 287 -1.46 -19.33 -6.64
CA GLU A 287 -0.05 -19.11 -6.96
C GLU A 287 0.76 -18.63 -5.75
N SER A 288 0.09 -18.01 -4.79
CA SER A 288 0.63 -17.64 -3.48
C SER A 288 -0.30 -18.07 -2.36
N ASP A 289 0.26 -18.40 -1.20
CA ASP A 289 -0.48 -18.58 0.06
C ASP A 289 -0.35 -17.37 0.99
N LEU A 290 0.65 -16.54 0.72
CA LEU A 290 0.99 -15.30 1.40
C LEU A 290 1.50 -14.33 0.33
N ALA A 291 1.20 -13.03 0.40
CA ALA A 291 1.70 -12.11 -0.61
C ALA A 291 2.15 -10.79 -0.01
N LEU A 292 3.40 -10.43 -0.26
CA LEU A 292 3.96 -9.12 0.04
C LEU A 292 3.70 -8.21 -1.16
N ALA A 293 3.06 -7.06 -0.93
CA ALA A 293 2.77 -6.10 -1.99
C ALA A 293 3.03 -4.67 -1.55
N GLY A 294 3.50 -3.83 -2.45
CA GLY A 294 3.79 -2.44 -2.10
C GLY A 294 4.34 -1.62 -3.24
N GLY A 295 4.99 -0.52 -2.91
CA GLY A 295 5.77 0.25 -3.87
C GLY A 295 6.73 1.21 -3.22
N VAL A 296 7.67 1.69 -4.02
CA VAL A 296 8.73 2.60 -3.60
C VAL A 296 8.99 3.64 -4.68
N THR A 297 9.33 4.86 -4.26
CA THR A 297 9.74 5.96 -5.12
C THR A 297 10.76 6.82 -4.39
N LEU A 298 11.89 7.07 -5.03
CA LEU A 298 12.91 8.01 -4.58
C LEU A 298 13.35 8.92 -5.73
N MET A 299 13.84 10.09 -5.39
CA MET A 299 14.39 11.11 -6.29
C MET A 299 15.84 11.38 -5.85
N LEU A 300 16.83 10.83 -6.55
CA LEU A 300 18.25 10.93 -6.16
C LEU A 300 19.04 11.91 -7.05
N THR A 301 18.44 12.33 -8.15
CA THR A 301 18.91 13.34 -9.10
C THR A 301 17.77 14.31 -9.44
N PRO A 302 18.07 15.50 -10.00
CA PRO A 302 17.04 16.47 -10.42
C PRO A 302 16.19 15.99 -11.61
N LEU A 303 16.45 14.81 -12.17
CA LEU A 303 15.87 14.36 -13.44
C LEU A 303 14.34 14.39 -13.43
N LEU A 304 13.71 13.84 -12.39
CA LEU A 304 12.26 13.75 -12.33
C LEU A 304 11.63 15.14 -12.25
N HIS A 305 12.21 16.04 -11.45
CA HIS A 305 11.80 17.45 -11.38
C HIS A 305 11.91 18.17 -12.73
N ILE A 306 13.01 17.96 -13.45
CA ILE A 306 13.20 18.54 -14.78
C ILE A 306 12.15 17.98 -15.76
N MET A 307 12.06 16.65 -15.88
CA MET A 307 11.15 16.00 -16.84
C MET A 307 9.69 16.40 -16.61
N THR A 308 9.23 16.39 -15.36
CA THR A 308 7.86 16.77 -15.01
C THR A 308 7.59 18.26 -15.24
N SER A 309 8.58 19.14 -15.01
CA SER A 309 8.47 20.55 -15.37
C SER A 309 8.32 20.78 -16.87
N GLN A 310 9.03 20.04 -17.72
CA GLN A 310 8.94 20.21 -19.18
C GLN A 310 7.56 19.86 -19.75
N VAL A 311 6.76 19.09 -19.02
CA VAL A 311 5.38 18.73 -19.39
C VAL A 311 4.33 19.45 -18.53
N GLY A 312 4.74 20.45 -17.73
CA GLY A 312 3.84 21.31 -16.97
C GLY A 312 3.07 20.63 -15.83
N MET A 313 3.54 19.49 -15.31
CA MET A 313 2.84 18.77 -14.23
C MET A 313 2.93 19.42 -12.85
N PRO A 314 4.09 19.98 -12.44
CA PRO A 314 4.19 20.52 -11.09
C PRO A 314 3.34 21.76 -10.82
N SER A 315 2.76 21.83 -9.63
CA SER A 315 2.23 23.05 -9.03
C SER A 315 3.38 24.02 -8.74
N PRO A 316 3.32 25.28 -9.21
CA PRO A 316 4.34 26.30 -8.90
C PRO A 316 4.46 26.59 -7.40
N GLU A 317 3.37 26.44 -6.65
CA GLU A 317 3.33 26.65 -5.20
C GLU A 317 3.84 25.43 -4.42
N GLY A 318 4.16 24.33 -5.12
CA GLY A 318 4.67 23.12 -4.49
C GLY A 318 3.67 22.45 -3.56
N ARG A 319 2.37 22.49 -3.87
CA ARG A 319 1.31 21.83 -3.09
C ARG A 319 0.29 21.15 -4.00
N CYS A 320 -0.11 19.94 -3.62
CA CYS A 320 -1.29 19.28 -4.21
C CYS A 320 -2.54 19.86 -3.55
N LYS A 321 -3.17 20.85 -4.17
CA LYS A 321 -4.43 21.46 -3.70
C LYS A 321 -5.66 20.68 -4.21
N THR A 322 -5.72 19.40 -3.88
CA THR A 322 -6.69 18.47 -4.45
C THR A 322 -8.13 18.94 -4.20
N PHE A 323 -8.93 18.96 -5.26
CA PHE A 323 -10.33 19.42 -5.34
C PHE A 323 -10.57 20.93 -5.13
N ASP A 324 -9.53 21.70 -4.82
CA ASP A 324 -9.66 23.14 -4.61
C ASP A 324 -9.73 23.90 -5.94
N LYS A 325 -10.41 25.05 -5.95
CA LYS A 325 -10.46 25.96 -7.12
C LYS A 325 -9.08 26.37 -7.61
N SER A 326 -8.09 26.46 -6.73
CA SER A 326 -6.70 26.83 -7.06
C SER A 326 -5.78 25.64 -7.39
N ALA A 327 -6.35 24.45 -7.60
CA ALA A 327 -5.63 23.27 -8.10
C ALA A 327 -4.88 23.58 -9.40
N SER A 328 -3.57 23.34 -9.43
CA SER A 328 -2.69 23.73 -10.55
C SER A 328 -1.62 22.70 -10.90
N GLY A 329 -1.69 21.50 -10.34
CA GLY A 329 -0.72 20.44 -10.55
C GLY A 329 -0.29 19.74 -9.26
N ILE A 330 0.63 18.80 -9.41
CA ILE A 330 1.15 17.99 -8.30
C ILE A 330 2.40 18.61 -7.68
N VAL A 331 2.77 18.16 -6.49
CA VAL A 331 4.17 18.25 -6.01
C VAL A 331 4.71 16.84 -5.88
N SER A 332 5.92 16.59 -6.38
CA SER A 332 6.53 15.26 -6.34
C SER A 332 6.84 14.85 -4.89
N GLY A 333 6.68 13.56 -4.59
CA GLY A 333 7.00 12.99 -3.29
C GLY A 333 7.80 11.70 -3.43
N GLU A 334 8.57 11.39 -2.40
CA GLU A 334 9.19 10.09 -2.18
C GLU A 334 8.33 9.25 -1.24
N GLY A 335 8.51 7.94 -1.23
CA GLY A 335 7.81 7.08 -0.29
C GLY A 335 8.07 5.61 -0.49
N CYS A 336 7.91 4.83 0.57
CA CYS A 336 7.90 3.39 0.54
C CYS A 336 6.75 2.88 1.41
N GLY A 337 5.93 1.98 0.88
CA GLY A 337 4.85 1.33 1.63
C GLY A 337 4.74 -0.12 1.24
N VAL A 338 4.50 -0.99 2.22
CA VAL A 338 4.43 -2.44 2.04
C VAL A 338 3.32 -3.01 2.91
N VAL A 339 2.50 -3.88 2.34
CA VAL A 339 1.46 -4.64 3.03
C VAL A 339 1.68 -6.15 2.84
N LEU A 340 1.35 -6.93 3.86
CA LEU A 340 1.32 -8.39 3.78
C LEU A 340 -0.12 -8.86 3.74
N LEU A 341 -0.42 -9.67 2.73
CA LEU A 341 -1.76 -10.12 2.39
C LEU A 341 -1.88 -11.63 2.58
N LYS A 342 -3.06 -12.04 3.04
CA LYS A 342 -3.45 -13.44 3.07
C LYS A 342 -4.93 -13.57 2.74
N ARG A 343 -5.38 -14.75 2.29
CA ARG A 343 -6.83 -15.00 2.18
C ARG A 343 -7.47 -14.82 3.55
N TYR A 344 -8.62 -14.17 3.62
CA TYR A 344 -9.25 -13.83 4.90
C TYR A 344 -9.44 -15.06 5.81
N ASN A 345 -9.94 -16.17 5.26
CA ASN A 345 -10.15 -17.40 6.04
C ASN A 345 -8.84 -18.01 6.56
N ASP A 346 -7.75 -17.92 5.80
CA ASP A 346 -6.43 -18.35 6.27
C ASP A 346 -5.92 -17.43 7.40
N ALA A 347 -6.20 -16.12 7.32
CA ALA A 347 -5.82 -15.15 8.37
C ALA A 347 -6.61 -15.34 9.67
N VAL A 348 -7.88 -15.77 9.56
CA VAL A 348 -8.69 -16.20 10.70
C VAL A 348 -8.16 -17.52 11.28
N ARG A 349 -7.95 -18.54 10.44
CA ARG A 349 -7.43 -19.84 10.88
C ARG A 349 -6.10 -19.71 11.62
N ASP A 350 -5.18 -18.91 11.10
CA ASP A 350 -3.82 -18.81 11.66
C ASP A 350 -3.72 -17.75 12.77
N ASN A 351 -4.85 -17.18 13.23
CA ASN A 351 -4.93 -16.19 14.31
C ASN A 351 -4.07 -14.94 14.07
N ASP A 352 -4.00 -14.47 12.82
CA ASP A 352 -3.30 -13.23 12.49
C ASP A 352 -4.04 -12.02 13.06
N ASN A 353 -3.27 -10.95 13.32
CA ASN A 353 -3.84 -9.62 13.38
C ASN A 353 -4.36 -9.25 11.99
N ILE A 354 -5.61 -8.77 11.90
CA ILE A 354 -6.19 -8.26 10.65
C ILE A 354 -6.38 -6.76 10.81
N TYR A 355 -5.67 -5.97 10.01
CA TYR A 355 -5.84 -4.53 9.98
C TYR A 355 -7.11 -4.11 9.25
N ALA A 356 -7.38 -4.76 8.11
CA ALA A 356 -8.53 -4.51 7.25
C ALA A 356 -8.67 -5.67 6.24
N VAL A 357 -9.79 -5.71 5.51
CA VAL A 357 -10.06 -6.72 4.47
C VAL A 357 -10.29 -6.05 3.12
N ILE A 358 -9.52 -6.45 2.10
CA ILE A 358 -9.76 -6.05 0.71
C ILE A 358 -10.94 -6.87 0.18
N LYS A 359 -12.08 -6.22 -0.05
CA LYS A 359 -13.32 -6.87 -0.51
C LYS A 359 -13.41 -6.96 -2.04
N GLY A 360 -12.78 -6.04 -2.74
CA GLY A 360 -12.75 -6.03 -4.19
C GLY A 360 -11.62 -5.18 -4.74
N SER A 361 -11.10 -5.56 -5.89
CA SER A 361 -10.15 -4.74 -6.65
C SER A 361 -10.24 -5.02 -8.14
N GLY A 362 -9.89 -4.02 -8.95
CA GLY A 362 -9.86 -4.15 -10.39
C GLY A 362 -8.85 -3.19 -11.02
N ILE A 363 -8.48 -3.51 -12.26
CA ILE A 363 -7.64 -2.67 -13.11
C ILE A 363 -8.23 -2.59 -14.52
N ASN A 364 -8.03 -1.46 -15.20
CA ASN A 364 -8.34 -1.32 -16.61
C ASN A 364 -7.43 -0.29 -17.30
N GLN A 365 -7.80 0.12 -18.52
CA GLN A 365 -7.06 1.07 -19.34
C GLN A 365 -7.97 2.18 -19.86
N ASP A 366 -7.43 3.41 -19.91
CA ASP A 366 -8.10 4.58 -20.47
C ASP A 366 -8.34 4.44 -21.99
N GLY A 367 -7.50 3.64 -22.67
CA GLY A 367 -7.58 3.44 -24.10
C GLY A 367 -7.18 4.69 -24.87
N LYS A 368 -7.94 5.05 -25.91
CA LYS A 368 -7.64 6.22 -26.74
C LYS A 368 -8.29 7.48 -26.16
N THR A 369 -7.46 8.42 -25.71
CA THR A 369 -7.86 9.72 -25.15
C THR A 369 -7.25 10.88 -25.94
N ASN A 370 -7.52 12.13 -25.55
CA ASN A 370 -6.99 13.34 -26.19
C ASN A 370 -5.53 13.61 -25.75
N GLY A 371 -4.63 12.73 -26.17
CA GLY A 371 -3.24 12.67 -25.71
C GLY A 371 -3.06 11.56 -24.68
N ILE A 372 -1.91 10.88 -24.73
CA ILE A 372 -1.66 9.64 -23.96
C ILE A 372 -1.82 9.80 -22.44
N THR A 373 -1.68 11.03 -21.94
CA THR A 373 -1.74 11.37 -20.51
C THR A 373 -3.10 11.89 -20.05
N ALA A 374 -4.06 12.06 -20.97
CA ALA A 374 -5.39 12.56 -20.63
C ALA A 374 -6.24 11.43 -20.03
N PRO A 375 -6.86 11.61 -18.85
CA PRO A 375 -7.66 10.57 -18.20
C PRO A 375 -8.98 10.33 -18.94
N ASN A 376 -9.57 9.15 -18.76
CA ASN A 376 -10.86 8.79 -19.34
C ASN A 376 -11.94 8.52 -18.28
N ARG A 377 -12.89 9.45 -18.13
CA ARG A 377 -14.05 9.33 -17.24
C ARG A 377 -14.82 8.03 -17.41
N LEU A 378 -15.08 7.60 -18.65
CA LEU A 378 -15.85 6.38 -18.92
C LEU A 378 -15.08 5.12 -18.51
N SER A 379 -13.76 5.12 -18.67
CA SER A 379 -12.91 4.02 -18.18
C SER A 379 -12.89 3.97 -16.66
N GLN A 380 -12.80 5.11 -15.97
CA GLN A 380 -12.86 5.15 -14.51
C GLN A 380 -14.23 4.70 -13.98
N LEU A 381 -15.32 5.18 -14.58
CA LEU A 381 -16.68 4.74 -14.26
C LEU A 381 -16.84 3.22 -14.47
N GLY A 382 -16.44 2.71 -15.63
CA GLY A 382 -16.54 1.28 -15.97
C GLY A 382 -15.67 0.40 -15.07
N LEU A 383 -14.52 0.90 -14.61
CA LEU A 383 -13.70 0.23 -13.61
C LEU A 383 -14.43 0.11 -12.28
N GLN A 384 -14.95 1.23 -11.77
CA GLN A 384 -15.62 1.31 -10.47
C GLN A 384 -16.88 0.43 -10.44
N THR A 385 -17.80 0.62 -11.39
CA THR A 385 -19.02 -0.19 -11.49
C THR A 385 -18.71 -1.68 -11.75
N GLY A 386 -17.68 -1.97 -12.55
CA GLY A 386 -17.20 -3.33 -12.78
C GLY A 386 -16.72 -4.01 -11.50
N VAL A 387 -15.98 -3.30 -10.64
CA VAL A 387 -15.56 -3.82 -9.31
C VAL A 387 -16.78 -4.02 -8.41
N TYR A 388 -17.67 -3.04 -8.32
CA TYR A 388 -18.85 -3.13 -7.45
C TYR A 388 -19.75 -4.31 -7.84
N ALA A 389 -20.04 -4.46 -9.13
CA ALA A 389 -20.82 -5.58 -9.65
C ALA A 389 -20.10 -6.93 -9.42
N LYS A 390 -18.82 -7.05 -9.77
CA LYS A 390 -18.05 -8.31 -9.65
C LYS A 390 -17.98 -8.81 -8.22
N PHE A 391 -17.80 -7.92 -7.26
CA PHE A 391 -17.62 -8.27 -5.85
C PHE A 391 -18.89 -8.06 -5.00
N LYS A 392 -20.04 -7.77 -5.64
CA LYS A 392 -21.34 -7.54 -4.98
C LYS A 392 -21.27 -6.47 -3.88
N ILE A 393 -20.51 -5.42 -4.13
CA ILE A 393 -20.33 -4.29 -3.20
C ILE A 393 -21.42 -3.26 -3.50
N ASN A 394 -22.13 -2.81 -2.47
CA ASN A 394 -23.06 -1.70 -2.58
C ASN A 394 -22.30 -0.38 -2.29
N PRO A 395 -22.12 0.54 -3.26
CA PRO A 395 -21.44 1.81 -3.02
C PRO A 395 -22.04 2.65 -1.90
N ARG A 396 -23.33 2.47 -1.56
CA ARG A 396 -23.96 3.17 -0.43
C ARG A 396 -23.31 2.89 0.92
N THR A 397 -22.63 1.76 1.09
CA THR A 397 -21.93 1.41 2.32
C THR A 397 -20.48 1.88 2.34
N ILE A 398 -19.95 2.38 1.22
CA ILE A 398 -18.65 3.06 1.16
C ILE A 398 -18.83 4.48 1.70
N SER A 399 -18.15 4.79 2.80
CA SER A 399 -18.27 6.08 3.50
C SER A 399 -16.99 6.92 3.44
N TYR A 400 -15.94 6.39 2.81
CA TYR A 400 -14.73 7.13 2.51
C TYR A 400 -14.16 6.77 1.13
N VAL A 401 -13.65 7.75 0.40
CA VAL A 401 -12.85 7.55 -0.80
C VAL A 401 -11.50 8.26 -0.64
N GLU A 402 -10.43 7.47 -0.67
CA GLU A 402 -9.07 7.97 -0.89
C GLU A 402 -8.85 8.07 -2.40
N ALA A 403 -8.99 9.29 -2.90
CA ALA A 403 -8.93 9.58 -4.32
C ALA A 403 -7.49 9.58 -4.86
N HIS A 404 -7.36 9.41 -6.17
CA HIS A 404 -6.11 9.67 -6.86
C HIS A 404 -5.73 11.14 -6.73
N GLY A 405 -6.64 12.07 -6.99
CA GLY A 405 -6.59 13.44 -6.47
C GLY A 405 -5.30 14.19 -6.78
N THR A 406 -4.98 14.36 -8.07
CA THR A 406 -3.72 14.98 -8.52
C THR A 406 -3.70 16.50 -8.45
N ALA A 407 -4.77 17.14 -7.96
CA ALA A 407 -4.85 18.59 -7.90
C ALA A 407 -4.68 19.22 -9.28
N THR A 408 -5.19 18.55 -10.33
CA THR A 408 -5.17 19.08 -11.69
C THR A 408 -6.55 19.64 -12.06
N PRO A 409 -6.62 20.78 -12.79
CA PRO A 409 -7.90 21.36 -13.20
C PRO A 409 -8.82 20.42 -13.98
N LEU A 410 -8.23 19.45 -14.70
CA LEU A 410 -8.95 18.49 -15.53
C LEU A 410 -9.18 17.14 -14.82
N GLY A 411 -8.17 16.62 -14.13
CA GLY A 411 -8.22 15.27 -13.56
C GLY A 411 -9.15 15.16 -12.35
N ASP A 412 -9.14 16.15 -11.46
CA ASP A 412 -9.97 16.13 -10.25
C ASP A 412 -11.48 16.12 -10.58
N PRO A 413 -12.00 16.97 -11.50
CA PRO A 413 -13.39 16.85 -11.93
C PRO A 413 -13.74 15.51 -12.57
N ILE A 414 -12.88 14.99 -13.46
CA ILE A 414 -13.12 13.71 -14.13
C ILE A 414 -13.25 12.57 -13.12
N GLU A 415 -12.39 12.55 -12.10
CA GLU A 415 -12.42 11.53 -11.05
C GLU A 415 -13.69 11.62 -10.21
N VAL A 416 -14.05 12.81 -9.73
CA VAL A 416 -15.25 12.99 -8.88
C VAL A 416 -16.53 12.70 -9.68
N GLU A 417 -16.58 13.07 -10.96
CA GLU A 417 -17.74 12.84 -11.80
C GLU A 417 -17.92 11.33 -12.10
N ALA A 418 -16.83 10.60 -12.40
CA ALA A 418 -16.88 9.15 -12.57
C ALA A 418 -17.34 8.45 -11.28
N LEU A 419 -16.78 8.85 -10.12
CA LEU A 419 -17.20 8.34 -8.81
C LEU A 419 -18.68 8.63 -8.56
N THR A 420 -19.15 9.83 -8.85
CA THR A 420 -20.54 10.26 -8.62
C THR A 420 -21.50 9.39 -9.40
N ASP A 421 -21.25 9.20 -10.70
CA ASP A 421 -22.04 8.31 -11.54
C ASP A 421 -22.03 6.87 -11.02
N SER A 422 -20.86 6.36 -10.62
CA SER A 422 -20.73 4.97 -10.15
C SER A 422 -21.51 4.70 -8.86
N PHE A 423 -21.70 5.72 -8.01
CA PHE A 423 -22.49 5.62 -6.78
C PHE A 423 -23.98 5.84 -7.04
N PHE A 424 -24.35 6.76 -7.93
CA PHE A 424 -25.73 7.05 -8.28
C PHE A 424 -26.47 5.93 -8.99
N GLU A 425 -25.76 4.95 -9.55
CA GLU A 425 -26.37 3.68 -10.00
C GLU A 425 -26.99 2.88 -8.84
N TYR A 426 -26.57 3.10 -7.60
CA TYR A 426 -26.95 2.29 -6.43
C TYR A 426 -27.71 3.07 -5.34
N THR A 427 -27.54 4.38 -5.27
CA THR A 427 -28.20 5.22 -4.26
C THR A 427 -28.39 6.66 -4.74
N PRO A 428 -29.53 7.32 -4.43
CA PRO A 428 -29.70 8.74 -4.70
C PRO A 428 -29.11 9.65 -3.61
N ASP A 429 -28.56 9.08 -2.53
CA ASP A 429 -28.10 9.83 -1.37
C ASP A 429 -26.91 10.72 -1.72
N LYS A 430 -26.91 11.92 -1.13
CA LYS A 430 -25.89 12.95 -1.35
C LYS A 430 -25.12 13.21 -0.06
N GLN A 431 -23.91 13.74 -0.18
CA GLN A 431 -23.13 14.26 0.95
C GLN A 431 -22.92 13.28 2.12
N PHE A 432 -22.88 11.96 1.86
CA PHE A 432 -22.72 10.95 2.91
C PHE A 432 -21.31 10.35 2.94
N CYS A 433 -20.57 10.39 1.82
CA CYS A 433 -19.25 9.78 1.69
C CYS A 433 -18.16 10.84 1.77
N ALA A 434 -17.20 10.69 2.68
CA ALA A 434 -16.04 11.57 2.73
C ALA A 434 -15.11 11.28 1.54
N ILE A 435 -14.52 12.31 0.95
CA ILE A 435 -13.42 12.17 -0.03
C ILE A 435 -12.19 12.96 0.44
N GLY A 436 -11.00 12.45 0.15
CA GLY A 436 -9.74 13.14 0.38
C GLY A 436 -8.58 12.52 -0.38
N SER A 437 -7.39 13.11 -0.25
CA SER A 437 -6.16 12.53 -0.81
C SER A 437 -4.96 12.77 0.09
N VAL A 438 -4.16 11.73 0.29
CA VAL A 438 -2.89 11.74 1.01
C VAL A 438 -1.84 12.62 0.33
N LYS A 439 -1.99 12.87 -0.98
CA LYS A 439 -1.09 13.74 -1.75
C LYS A 439 -1.04 15.16 -1.21
N THR A 440 -2.09 15.58 -0.51
CA THR A 440 -2.14 16.89 0.16
C THR A 440 -1.17 16.96 1.36
N ASN A 441 -0.78 15.84 1.97
CA ASN A 441 0.15 15.78 3.09
C ASN A 441 1.61 15.54 2.65
N ILE A 442 1.81 14.60 1.72
CA ILE A 442 3.15 14.06 1.40
C ILE A 442 3.56 14.22 -0.07
N GLY A 443 2.72 14.87 -0.87
CA GLY A 443 2.92 15.00 -2.31
C GLY A 443 2.58 13.71 -3.06
N HIS A 444 2.78 13.74 -4.38
CA HIS A 444 2.60 12.58 -5.22
C HIS A 444 3.81 11.65 -5.14
N THR A 445 3.69 10.58 -4.36
CA THR A 445 4.75 9.58 -4.14
C THR A 445 4.96 8.61 -5.31
N GLY A 446 4.80 9.08 -6.55
CA GLY A 446 4.96 8.32 -7.80
C GLY A 446 4.39 6.91 -7.76
N TRP A 447 5.27 5.93 -7.92
CA TRP A 447 4.99 4.50 -7.97
C TRP A 447 4.52 3.90 -6.65
N ALA A 448 4.75 4.59 -5.52
CA ALA A 448 4.25 4.24 -4.20
C ALA A 448 2.90 4.91 -3.83
N ALA A 449 2.30 5.72 -4.72
CA ALA A 449 1.11 6.52 -4.40
C ALA A 449 -0.11 5.67 -4.01
N GLY A 450 -0.31 4.53 -4.67
CA GLY A 450 -1.42 3.63 -4.36
C GLY A 450 -1.33 3.03 -2.96
N VAL A 451 -0.14 2.55 -2.56
CA VAL A 451 0.05 1.93 -1.24
C VAL A 451 0.03 2.98 -0.13
N ALA A 452 0.47 4.22 -0.39
CA ALA A 452 0.29 5.33 0.55
C ALA A 452 -1.19 5.59 0.85
N GLY A 453 -2.03 5.59 -0.19
CA GLY A 453 -3.49 5.70 -0.05
C GLY A 453 -4.11 4.51 0.71
N VAL A 454 -3.70 3.28 0.39
CA VAL A 454 -4.13 2.07 1.11
C VAL A 454 -3.77 2.14 2.59
N ILE A 455 -2.52 2.48 2.93
CA ILE A 455 -2.08 2.55 4.33
C ILE A 455 -2.83 3.65 5.08
N LYS A 456 -3.05 4.83 4.48
CA LYS A 456 -3.90 5.87 5.07
C LYS A 456 -5.32 5.35 5.35
N ALA A 457 -5.97 4.74 4.36
CA ALA A 457 -7.32 4.19 4.52
C ALA A 457 -7.38 3.14 5.65
N VAL A 458 -6.40 2.22 5.70
CA VAL A 458 -6.28 1.21 6.74
C VAL A 458 -6.08 1.83 8.13
N LEU A 459 -5.25 2.88 8.25
CA LEU A 459 -5.03 3.57 9.52
C LEU A 459 -6.29 4.33 9.96
N CYS A 460 -7.04 4.94 9.04
CA CYS A 460 -8.35 5.55 9.32
C CYS A 460 -9.36 4.52 9.82
N LEU A 461 -9.42 3.33 9.19
CA LEU A 461 -10.28 2.21 9.61
C LEU A 461 -9.88 1.72 11.01
N LYS A 462 -8.60 1.42 11.24
CA LYS A 462 -8.04 0.97 12.52
C LYS A 462 -8.38 1.92 13.66
N ASN A 463 -8.24 3.22 13.43
CA ASN A 463 -8.48 4.25 14.45
C ASN A 463 -9.92 4.77 14.45
N LYS A 464 -10.79 4.27 13.57
CA LYS A 464 -12.19 4.69 13.40
C LYS A 464 -12.35 6.20 13.28
N LYS A 465 -11.45 6.84 12.53
CA LYS A 465 -11.38 8.30 12.38
C LYS A 465 -11.08 8.68 10.93
N LEU A 466 -11.68 9.77 10.48
CA LEU A 466 -11.37 10.41 9.21
C LEU A 466 -10.41 11.58 9.47
N VAL A 467 -9.35 11.66 8.67
CA VAL A 467 -8.27 12.67 8.78
C VAL A 467 -8.49 13.81 7.78
N PRO A 468 -7.98 15.03 8.04
CA PRO A 468 -8.12 16.16 7.13
C PRO A 468 -7.39 15.93 5.79
N SER A 469 -8.05 16.29 4.69
CA SER A 469 -7.44 16.55 3.38
C SER A 469 -7.05 18.03 3.33
N LEU A 470 -5.77 18.32 3.10
CA LEU A 470 -5.23 19.67 3.24
C LEU A 470 -5.47 20.55 2.01
N HIS A 471 -5.23 21.85 2.18
CA HIS A 471 -5.24 22.87 1.12
C HIS A 471 -6.57 23.06 0.37
N TYR A 472 -7.68 22.54 0.90
CA TYR A 472 -9.02 22.77 0.39
C TYR A 472 -9.70 23.94 1.13
N GLN A 473 -10.00 25.01 0.41
CA GLN A 473 -10.74 26.17 0.89
C GLN A 473 -12.07 26.32 0.16
N GLN A 474 -12.05 26.16 -1.16
CA GLN A 474 -13.23 26.31 -2.01
C GLN A 474 -13.24 25.24 -3.10
N SER A 475 -14.41 24.64 -3.36
CA SER A 475 -14.56 23.65 -4.44
C SER A 475 -14.12 24.20 -5.79
N ASN A 476 -13.43 23.37 -6.56
CA ASN A 476 -13.28 23.56 -8.00
C ASN A 476 -14.67 23.71 -8.65
N GLU A 477 -14.82 24.74 -9.50
CA GLU A 477 -16.10 25.11 -10.13
C GLU A 477 -16.66 24.02 -11.06
N ASN A 478 -15.80 23.11 -11.52
CA ASN A 478 -16.18 21.96 -12.34
C ASN A 478 -16.59 20.74 -11.50
N ILE A 479 -16.62 20.85 -10.16
CA ILE A 479 -17.02 19.78 -9.25
C ILE A 479 -18.28 20.23 -8.49
N ASP A 480 -19.40 19.58 -8.78
CA ASP A 480 -20.67 19.79 -8.06
C ASP A 480 -20.74 18.88 -6.84
N PHE A 481 -19.99 19.23 -5.79
CA PHE A 481 -20.02 18.45 -4.55
C PHE A 481 -21.42 18.44 -3.93
N GLU A 482 -22.11 19.58 -3.88
CA GLU A 482 -23.44 19.72 -3.26
C GLU A 482 -24.44 18.68 -3.78
N ASN A 483 -24.40 18.39 -5.08
CA ASN A 483 -25.26 17.38 -5.70
C ASN A 483 -24.62 16.01 -5.87
N SER A 484 -23.45 15.75 -5.29
CA SER A 484 -22.77 14.45 -5.32
C SER A 484 -22.91 13.68 -4.00
N PRO A 485 -22.58 12.37 -3.99
CA PRO A 485 -22.41 11.58 -2.76
C PRO A 485 -21.31 12.12 -1.83
N PHE A 486 -20.40 12.96 -2.33
CA PHE A 486 -19.11 13.22 -1.71
C PHE A 486 -18.97 14.60 -1.09
N TYR A 487 -18.32 14.68 0.08
CA TYR A 487 -17.85 15.93 0.66
C TYR A 487 -16.36 15.82 1.01
N VAL A 488 -15.60 16.90 0.85
CA VAL A 488 -14.18 16.93 1.21
C VAL A 488 -14.03 17.01 2.73
N ASN A 489 -13.37 16.02 3.33
CA ASN A 489 -13.15 16.02 4.78
C ASN A 489 -11.93 16.87 5.16
N THR A 490 -12.15 18.03 5.77
CA THR A 490 -11.08 19.00 6.11
C THR A 490 -10.68 19.01 7.58
N LYS A 491 -11.27 18.14 8.41
CA LYS A 491 -11.02 18.09 9.86
C LYS A 491 -10.91 16.65 10.35
N LEU A 492 -10.18 16.43 11.43
CA LEU A 492 -10.22 15.17 12.16
C LEU A 492 -11.63 14.97 12.74
N LYS A 493 -12.24 13.82 12.46
CA LYS A 493 -13.54 13.47 13.06
C LYS A 493 -13.66 11.97 13.27
N ASP A 494 -14.57 11.58 14.16
CA ASP A 494 -14.93 10.18 14.31
C ASP A 494 -15.58 9.68 13.02
N TRP A 495 -15.13 8.51 12.58
CA TRP A 495 -15.74 7.83 11.45
C TRP A 495 -16.87 6.98 12.01
N THR A 496 -18.06 7.53 12.12
CA THR A 496 -19.23 6.82 12.63
C THR A 496 -19.90 6.04 11.52
N THR A 497 -20.48 4.90 11.87
CA THR A 497 -21.36 4.08 11.01
C THR A 497 -22.64 3.80 11.78
N ASP A 498 -23.72 3.44 11.10
CA ASP A 498 -24.91 2.90 11.77
C ASP A 498 -24.47 1.66 12.57
N ASP A 499 -24.98 1.47 13.80
CA ASP A 499 -24.43 0.63 14.89
C ASP A 499 -24.09 -0.85 14.56
N SER A 500 -24.38 -1.33 13.34
CA SER A 500 -24.08 -2.68 12.86
C SER A 500 -23.26 -2.76 11.57
N SER A 501 -22.96 -1.63 10.91
CA SER A 501 -22.25 -1.62 9.62
C SER A 501 -20.75 -1.40 9.78
N LEU A 502 -19.95 -2.23 9.09
CA LEU A 502 -18.50 -2.06 9.01
C LEU A 502 -18.16 -0.85 8.13
N ARG A 503 -17.12 -0.10 8.51
CA ARG A 503 -16.61 1.02 7.70
C ARG A 503 -16.01 0.48 6.41
N MET A 504 -16.31 1.11 5.29
CA MET A 504 -15.66 0.82 4.01
C MET A 504 -15.06 2.06 3.37
N ALA A 505 -13.84 1.91 2.88
CA ALA A 505 -13.13 2.87 2.04
C ALA A 505 -12.98 2.34 0.61
N ALA A 506 -12.99 3.24 -0.37
CA ALA A 506 -12.41 2.98 -1.67
C ALA A 506 -11.06 3.70 -1.83
N VAL A 507 -10.16 3.14 -2.63
CA VAL A 507 -8.85 3.72 -2.98
C VAL A 507 -8.70 3.72 -4.49
N ASN A 508 -8.41 4.89 -5.07
CA ASN A 508 -8.13 5.06 -6.49
C ASN A 508 -6.64 5.30 -6.74
N SER A 509 -6.11 4.73 -7.82
CA SER A 509 -4.83 5.19 -8.38
C SER A 509 -4.80 5.05 -9.89
N PHE A 510 -4.49 6.15 -10.59
CA PHE A 510 -4.53 6.23 -12.04
C PHE A 510 -3.13 6.55 -12.57
N GLY A 511 -2.62 5.70 -13.46
CA GLY A 511 -1.31 5.88 -14.08
C GLY A 511 -1.41 6.85 -15.23
N ILE A 512 -0.39 7.70 -15.40
CA ILE A 512 -0.32 8.61 -16.54
C ILE A 512 -0.31 7.90 -17.90
N SER A 513 0.06 6.62 -17.94
CA SER A 513 -0.02 5.76 -19.12
C SER A 513 -1.43 5.22 -19.40
N GLY A 514 -2.44 5.63 -18.63
CA GLY A 514 -3.83 5.20 -18.75
C GLY A 514 -4.20 3.95 -17.96
N THR A 515 -3.26 3.28 -17.27
CA THR A 515 -3.60 2.12 -16.42
C THR A 515 -4.25 2.58 -15.13
N ASN A 516 -5.51 2.22 -14.92
CA ASN A 516 -6.27 2.57 -13.72
C ASN A 516 -6.35 1.39 -12.76
N ALA A 517 -6.41 1.68 -11.46
CA ALA A 517 -6.67 0.72 -10.40
C ALA A 517 -7.67 1.28 -9.38
N HIS A 518 -8.57 0.42 -8.92
CA HIS A 518 -9.60 0.73 -7.92
C HIS A 518 -9.71 -0.43 -6.92
N MET A 519 -9.85 -0.10 -5.64
CA MET A 519 -9.88 -1.07 -4.55
C MET A 519 -10.88 -0.66 -3.47
N VAL A 520 -11.63 -1.63 -2.93
CA VAL A 520 -12.52 -1.44 -1.78
C VAL A 520 -11.99 -2.21 -0.57
N ILE A 521 -11.88 -1.52 0.56
CA ILE A 521 -11.30 -1.99 1.81
C ILE A 521 -12.33 -1.82 2.92
N GLU A 522 -12.57 -2.89 3.67
CA GLU A 522 -13.50 -2.95 4.80
C GLU A 522 -12.73 -3.02 6.12
N GLU A 523 -13.31 -2.40 7.15
CA GLU A 523 -12.89 -2.53 8.54
C GLU A 523 -12.71 -4.00 8.91
N ALA A 524 -11.63 -4.33 9.63
CA ALA A 524 -11.48 -5.67 10.15
C ALA A 524 -12.69 -6.03 11.03
N PRO A 525 -13.38 -7.16 10.78
CA PRO A 525 -14.53 -7.54 11.59
C PRO A 525 -14.08 -7.64 13.04
N GLN A 526 -14.92 -7.14 13.96
CA GLN A 526 -14.67 -7.34 15.38
C GLN A 526 -14.62 -8.84 15.65
N ARG A 527 -13.42 -9.38 15.84
CA ARG A 527 -13.28 -10.67 16.46
C ARG A 527 -13.79 -10.50 17.88
N VAL A 528 -15.02 -10.93 18.12
CA VAL A 528 -15.48 -11.31 19.45
C VAL A 528 -14.65 -12.53 19.83
N ALA A 529 -13.36 -12.32 20.08
CA ALA A 529 -12.59 -13.37 20.69
C ALA A 529 -13.23 -13.50 22.08
N GLN A 530 -13.84 -14.66 22.30
CA GLN A 530 -13.89 -15.23 23.63
C GLN A 530 -12.43 -15.43 24.02
N TYR A 531 -11.75 -14.33 24.39
CA TYR A 531 -10.40 -14.38 24.88
C TYR A 531 -10.48 -15.29 26.11
N PRO A 532 -9.81 -16.45 26.11
CA PRO A 532 -9.63 -17.14 27.37
C PRO A 532 -8.98 -16.10 28.29
N GLU A 533 -9.56 -15.89 29.46
CA GLU A 533 -8.91 -15.08 30.46
C GLU A 533 -7.61 -15.81 30.81
N PHE A 534 -6.48 -15.31 30.26
CA PHE A 534 -5.20 -15.96 30.48
C PHE A 534 -4.87 -15.82 31.96
N LYS A 535 -4.90 -16.96 32.65
CA LYS A 535 -4.76 -17.07 34.10
C LYS A 535 -3.33 -17.42 34.53
N LYS A 536 -2.37 -17.42 33.61
CA LYS A 536 -0.98 -17.73 33.95
C LYS A 536 -0.40 -16.65 34.89
N PRO A 537 0.42 -17.04 35.88
CA PRO A 537 0.93 -16.13 36.92
C PRO A 537 2.06 -15.21 36.46
N SER A 538 2.73 -15.53 35.35
CA SER A 538 3.83 -14.77 34.75
C SER A 538 3.96 -15.09 33.27
N TYR A 539 4.66 -14.21 32.55
CA TYR A 539 4.88 -14.27 31.11
C TYR A 539 6.35 -14.03 30.79
N LEU A 540 6.84 -14.70 29.74
CA LEU A 540 8.20 -14.56 29.23
C LEU A 540 8.21 -13.60 28.03
N ILE A 541 8.97 -12.52 28.16
CA ILE A 541 9.16 -11.52 27.10
C ILE A 541 10.60 -11.63 26.59
N CYS A 542 10.75 -12.07 25.35
CA CYS A 542 12.05 -12.32 24.73
C CYS A 542 12.33 -11.34 23.60
N LEU A 543 13.49 -10.69 23.65
CA LEU A 543 14.00 -9.83 22.60
C LEU A 543 15.35 -10.35 22.13
N SER A 544 15.65 -10.16 20.85
CA SER A 544 16.96 -10.45 20.31
C SER A 544 17.35 -9.49 19.19
N ALA A 545 18.64 -9.36 18.94
CA ALA A 545 19.17 -8.62 17.80
C ALA A 545 20.53 -9.14 17.32
N LYS A 546 20.94 -8.75 16.09
CA LYS A 546 22.27 -9.10 15.54
C LYS A 546 23.41 -8.28 16.15
N THR A 547 23.11 -7.15 16.80
CA THR A 547 24.10 -6.34 17.52
C THR A 547 23.58 -5.93 18.89
N MET A 548 24.50 -5.64 19.82
CA MET A 548 24.12 -5.15 21.15
C MET A 548 23.34 -3.82 21.08
N LYS A 549 23.77 -2.91 20.19
CA LYS A 549 23.12 -1.61 19.98
C LYS A 549 21.67 -1.78 19.51
N ALA A 550 21.42 -2.70 18.59
CA ALA A 550 20.07 -2.99 18.14
C ALA A 550 19.22 -3.63 19.25
N LEU A 551 19.79 -4.49 20.11
CA LEU A 551 19.08 -5.04 21.28
C LEU A 551 18.66 -3.92 22.26
N ASP A 552 19.55 -2.99 22.55
CA ASP A 552 19.24 -1.82 23.40
C ASP A 552 18.14 -0.96 22.78
N GLN A 553 18.16 -0.77 21.46
CA GLN A 553 17.12 -0.02 20.77
C GLN A 553 15.78 -0.76 20.81
N ARG A 554 15.74 -2.09 20.63
CA ARG A 554 14.50 -2.88 20.76
C ARG A 554 13.87 -2.79 22.14
N LEU A 555 14.68 -2.75 23.20
CA LEU A 555 14.20 -2.55 24.57
C LEU A 555 13.52 -1.17 24.71
N LYS A 556 14.14 -0.13 24.17
CA LYS A 556 13.58 1.25 24.16
C LYS A 556 12.32 1.36 23.30
N ASP A 557 12.30 0.73 22.14
CA ASP A 557 11.15 0.76 21.23
C ASP A 557 9.95 0.06 21.88
N LEU A 558 10.16 -1.09 22.53
CA LEU A 558 9.11 -1.79 23.29
C LEU A 558 8.63 -0.94 24.47
N GLN A 559 9.53 -0.28 25.19
CA GLN A 559 9.16 0.65 26.26
C GLN A 559 8.31 1.82 25.74
N GLY A 560 8.69 2.42 24.60
CA GLY A 560 7.94 3.50 23.96
C GLY A 560 6.55 3.05 23.48
N TYR A 561 6.46 1.84 22.91
CA TYR A 561 5.20 1.21 22.52
C TYR A 561 4.24 1.05 23.71
N LEU A 562 4.74 0.52 24.84
CA LEU A 562 3.95 0.35 26.06
C LEU A 562 3.44 1.66 26.65
N GLN A 563 4.17 2.77 26.48
CA GLN A 563 3.72 4.10 26.90
C GLN A 563 2.56 4.63 26.04
N ARG A 564 2.57 4.35 24.73
CA ARG A 564 1.50 4.77 23.81
C ARG A 564 0.20 3.99 24.06
N ILE A 565 0.29 2.68 24.26
CA ILE A 565 -0.90 1.81 24.31
C ILE A 565 -1.65 1.89 25.63
N SER A 566 -0.98 2.22 26.74
CA SER A 566 -1.69 2.47 28.01
C SER A 566 -2.70 3.62 27.96
N ARG A 567 -2.74 4.40 26.88
CA ARG A 567 -3.74 5.46 26.67
C ARG A 567 -4.98 5.01 25.87
N VAL A 568 -4.97 3.79 25.32
CA VAL A 568 -5.95 3.34 24.30
C VAL A 568 -6.70 2.05 24.68
N VAL A 569 -6.18 1.22 25.59
CA VAL A 569 -6.80 -0.08 25.90
C VAL A 569 -7.97 0.09 26.86
N SER A 570 -9.19 0.13 26.31
CA SER A 570 -10.44 0.03 27.05
C SER A 570 -11.15 -1.33 26.87
N SER A 571 -10.67 -2.20 25.97
CA SER A 571 -11.39 -3.40 25.51
C SER A 571 -10.66 -4.75 25.63
N VAL A 572 -9.37 -4.79 25.97
CA VAL A 572 -8.58 -6.03 26.11
C VAL A 572 -8.02 -6.11 27.52
N SER A 573 -8.12 -7.29 28.17
CA SER A 573 -7.51 -7.49 29.49
C SER A 573 -5.99 -7.36 29.42
N GLU A 574 -5.37 -6.79 30.45
CA GLU A 574 -3.91 -6.62 30.49
C GLU A 574 -3.15 -7.95 30.35
N LYS A 575 -3.71 -9.03 30.93
CA LYS A 575 -3.15 -10.38 30.85
C LYS A 575 -3.20 -10.94 29.42
N SER A 576 -4.28 -10.70 28.68
CA SER A 576 -4.39 -11.10 27.27
C SER A 576 -3.37 -10.36 26.40
N LEU A 577 -3.11 -9.08 26.66
CA LEU A 577 -2.08 -8.32 25.95
C LEU A 577 -0.68 -8.91 26.19
N LEU A 578 -0.33 -9.24 27.44
CA LEU A 578 0.96 -9.87 27.77
C LEU A 578 1.11 -11.26 27.16
N ALA A 579 0.06 -12.08 27.19
CA ALA A 579 0.06 -13.41 26.60
C ALA A 579 0.33 -13.34 25.08
N ASN A 580 -0.37 -12.45 24.37
CA ASN A 580 -0.20 -12.24 22.94
C ASN A 580 1.15 -11.61 22.60
N MET A 581 1.69 -10.74 23.47
CA MET A 581 3.04 -10.18 23.32
C MET A 581 4.10 -11.27 23.46
N SER A 582 4.01 -12.11 24.49
CA SER A 582 4.88 -13.29 24.68
C SER A 582 4.82 -14.20 23.46
N TYR A 583 3.61 -14.55 23.01
CA TYR A 583 3.39 -15.37 21.81
C TYR A 583 4.04 -14.78 20.56
N THR A 584 3.80 -13.50 20.28
CA THR A 584 4.34 -12.83 19.10
C THR A 584 5.88 -12.77 19.14
N LEU A 585 6.46 -12.51 20.32
CA LEU A 585 7.92 -12.40 20.47
C LEU A 585 8.65 -13.75 20.44
N LEU A 586 8.00 -14.82 20.89
CA LEU A 586 8.59 -16.17 20.91
C LEU A 586 8.34 -16.95 19.62
N SER A 587 7.17 -16.80 19.01
CA SER A 587 6.78 -17.58 17.82
C SER A 587 6.82 -16.77 16.52
N GLY A 588 6.78 -15.42 16.61
CA GLY A 588 6.68 -14.52 15.47
C GLY A 588 7.90 -13.64 15.24
N ARG A 589 9.04 -13.95 15.86
CA ARG A 589 10.32 -13.25 15.67
C ARG A 589 11.46 -14.25 15.53
N SER A 590 12.42 -13.94 14.68
CA SER A 590 13.68 -14.71 14.64
C SER A 590 14.57 -14.36 15.83
N HIS A 591 15.33 -15.35 16.30
CA HIS A 591 16.10 -15.25 17.55
C HIS A 591 17.62 -15.18 17.33
N PHE A 592 18.16 -13.96 17.32
CA PHE A 592 19.58 -13.66 17.07
C PHE A 592 20.49 -13.86 18.29
N ASN A 593 21.78 -13.54 18.14
CA ASN A 593 22.84 -13.88 19.11
C ASN A 593 22.90 -12.97 20.35
N HIS A 594 22.41 -11.73 20.26
CA HIS A 594 22.27 -10.87 21.44
C HIS A 594 20.84 -11.01 21.94
N ARG A 595 20.66 -11.57 23.14
CA ARG A 595 19.35 -11.95 23.68
C ARG A 595 19.09 -11.29 25.03
N CYS A 596 17.84 -10.92 25.25
CA CYS A 596 17.30 -10.48 26.52
C CYS A 596 15.99 -11.22 26.78
N ALA A 597 15.88 -11.91 27.91
CA ALA A 597 14.64 -12.51 28.39
C ALA A 597 14.22 -11.86 29.70
N ILE A 598 12.93 -11.54 29.79
CA ILE A 598 12.33 -10.84 30.91
C ILE A 598 11.11 -11.62 31.39
N VAL A 599 11.09 -11.99 32.66
CA VAL A 599 9.92 -12.65 33.30
C VAL A 599 9.12 -11.60 34.07
N VAL A 600 7.84 -11.47 33.72
CA VAL A 600 6.94 -10.41 34.24
C VAL A 600 5.58 -10.96 34.62
N LYS A 601 4.91 -10.34 35.59
CA LYS A 601 3.60 -10.77 36.10
C LYS A 601 2.44 -9.93 35.53
N ASP A 602 2.72 -8.67 35.22
CA ASP A 602 1.75 -7.69 34.75
C ASP A 602 2.46 -6.58 33.94
N LEU A 603 1.69 -5.66 33.34
CA LEU A 603 2.21 -4.60 32.48
C LEU A 603 3.02 -3.56 33.25
N ILE A 604 2.70 -3.32 34.52
CA ILE A 604 3.43 -2.39 35.38
C ILE A 604 4.84 -2.93 35.62
N HIS A 605 4.92 -4.20 36.05
CA HIS A 605 6.18 -4.90 36.26
C HIS A 605 7.01 -4.96 34.98
N LEU A 606 6.39 -5.15 33.80
CA LEU A 606 7.09 -5.09 32.52
C LEU A 606 7.69 -3.71 32.24
N LYS A 607 6.94 -2.62 32.43
CA LYS A 607 7.44 -1.25 32.22
C LYS A 607 8.63 -0.92 33.12
N GLU A 608 8.54 -1.30 34.39
CA GLU A 608 9.61 -1.08 35.38
C GLU A 608 10.85 -1.92 35.06
N THR A 609 10.65 -3.19 34.72
CA THR A 609 11.74 -4.12 34.41
C THR A 609 12.45 -3.73 33.11
N LEU A 610 11.71 -3.29 32.08
CA LEU A 610 12.31 -2.74 30.86
C LEU A 610 13.15 -1.50 31.15
N ARG A 611 12.67 -0.58 31.99
CA ARG A 611 13.46 0.59 32.41
C ARG A 611 14.76 0.15 33.09
N GLY A 612 14.68 -0.79 34.03
CA GLY A 612 15.86 -1.35 34.69
C GLY A 612 16.83 -2.02 33.70
N ALA A 613 16.32 -2.78 32.74
CA ALA A 613 17.11 -3.44 31.71
C ALA A 613 17.82 -2.45 30.76
N ILE A 614 17.15 -1.35 30.40
CA ILE A 614 17.72 -0.26 29.60
C ILE A 614 18.83 0.46 30.38
N GLU A 615 18.64 0.66 31.69
CA GLU A 615 19.62 1.23 32.61
C GLU A 615 20.72 0.23 33.03
N GLN A 616 20.68 -1.00 32.50
CA GLN A 616 21.62 -2.09 32.81
C GLN A 616 21.69 -2.45 34.32
N LYS A 617 20.58 -2.27 35.05
CA LYS A 617 20.46 -2.71 36.44
C LYS A 617 20.30 -4.23 36.50
N SER A 618 21.09 -4.88 37.35
CA SER A 618 20.98 -6.33 37.58
C SER A 618 19.65 -6.65 38.27
N ALA A 619 18.88 -7.58 37.70
CA ALA A 619 17.64 -8.08 38.27
C ALA A 619 17.50 -9.57 37.98
N LYS A 620 17.05 -10.36 38.96
CA LYS A 620 16.93 -11.83 38.81
C LYS A 620 16.01 -12.25 37.66
N ASN A 621 15.03 -11.42 37.34
CA ASN A 621 14.04 -11.65 36.28
C ASN A 621 14.45 -11.07 34.90
N VAL A 622 15.69 -10.59 34.76
CA VAL A 622 16.26 -10.09 33.51
C VAL A 622 17.52 -10.87 33.18
N LEU A 623 17.48 -11.66 32.12
CA LEU A 623 18.59 -12.49 31.66
C LEU A 623 19.06 -11.95 30.32
N ARG A 624 20.28 -11.41 30.27
CA ARG A 624 20.86 -10.81 29.06
C ARG A 624 22.20 -11.46 28.76
N ASN A 625 22.42 -11.87 27.51
CA ASN A 625 23.68 -12.46 27.09
C ASN A 625 23.99 -12.16 25.61
N SER A 626 25.27 -12.24 25.25
CA SER A 626 25.75 -12.18 23.87
C SER A 626 26.50 -13.47 23.55
N ILE A 627 26.00 -14.21 22.57
CA ILE A 627 26.54 -15.52 22.22
C ILE A 627 27.77 -15.31 21.32
N VAL A 628 28.97 -15.37 21.89
CA VAL A 628 30.25 -15.08 21.20
C VAL A 628 30.88 -16.34 20.57
N ARG A 629 30.59 -17.54 21.11
CA ARG A 629 30.99 -18.85 20.55
C ARG A 629 29.89 -19.88 20.83
N GLN A 630 29.65 -20.77 19.88
CA GLN A 630 28.89 -22.00 20.15
C GLN A 630 29.77 -22.91 21.02
N ASP A 631 29.85 -22.64 22.33
CA ASP A 631 30.14 -23.73 23.25
C ASP A 631 29.15 -24.85 22.95
N ARG A 632 29.61 -26.11 22.94
CA ARG A 632 28.80 -27.29 22.57
C ARG A 632 27.47 -27.22 23.33
N LYS A 633 26.41 -26.72 22.67
CA LYS A 633 25.08 -26.61 23.27
C LYS A 633 24.71 -27.99 23.77
N GLN A 634 24.62 -28.14 25.09
CA GLN A 634 24.39 -29.45 25.67
C GLN A 634 23.01 -29.93 25.26
N ILE A 635 22.94 -31.04 24.52
CA ILE A 635 21.67 -31.62 24.06
C ILE A 635 20.73 -31.87 25.26
N ALA A 636 21.28 -32.25 26.42
CA ALA A 636 20.55 -32.42 27.66
C ALA A 636 19.82 -31.14 28.11
N LEU A 637 20.47 -29.97 28.06
CA LEU A 637 19.87 -28.70 28.44
C LEU A 637 18.79 -28.24 27.46
N LYS A 638 18.95 -28.49 26.15
CA LYS A 638 17.88 -28.27 25.17
C LYS A 638 16.66 -29.16 25.46
N LYS A 639 16.88 -30.45 25.74
CA LYS A 639 15.80 -31.39 26.11
C LYS A 639 15.10 -30.96 27.39
N TYR A 640 15.84 -30.55 28.41
CA TYR A 640 15.30 -30.04 29.66
C TYR A 640 14.44 -28.79 29.43
N GLY A 641 14.91 -27.83 28.64
CA GLY A 641 14.11 -26.65 28.28
C GLY A 641 12.80 -27.02 27.57
N ASN A 642 12.81 -27.97 26.63
CA ASN A 642 11.58 -28.43 25.99
C ASN A 642 10.62 -29.15 26.96
N GLN A 643 11.15 -29.91 27.94
CA GLN A 643 10.34 -30.51 29.01
C GLN A 643 9.71 -29.46 29.92
N LEU A 644 10.44 -28.39 30.26
CA LEU A 644 9.89 -27.26 31.00
C LEU A 644 8.75 -26.58 30.24
N ILE A 645 8.88 -26.42 28.92
CA ILE A 645 7.80 -25.86 28.07
C ILE A 645 6.54 -26.73 28.12
N GLU A 646 6.67 -28.04 27.98
CA GLU A 646 5.52 -28.97 28.10
C GLU A 646 4.90 -28.88 29.49
N THR A 647 5.71 -28.84 30.55
CA THR A 647 5.24 -28.70 31.93
C THR A 647 4.45 -27.40 32.12
N LEU A 648 4.98 -26.27 31.66
CA LEU A 648 4.34 -24.96 31.78
C LEU A 648 3.04 -24.85 30.98
N SER A 649 2.93 -25.58 29.85
CA SER A 649 1.72 -25.58 29.04
C SER A 649 0.50 -26.11 29.80
N VAL A 650 0.68 -27.17 30.61
CA VAL A 650 -0.40 -27.82 31.37
C VAL A 650 -0.47 -27.41 32.85
N SER A 651 0.49 -26.61 33.31
CA SER A 651 0.54 -26.15 34.70
C SER A 651 -0.62 -25.18 34.99
N ASN A 652 -1.39 -25.51 36.03
CA ASN A 652 -2.45 -24.66 36.58
C ASN A 652 -1.93 -23.76 37.71
N GLU A 653 -2.73 -22.77 38.10
CA GLU A 653 -2.40 -21.67 39.02
C GLU A 653 -1.93 -22.08 40.44
N GLU A 654 -2.00 -23.36 40.81
CA GLU A 654 -1.88 -23.82 42.20
C GLU A 654 -0.45 -23.72 42.78
N ASP A 655 0.59 -23.61 41.94
CA ASP A 655 1.98 -23.41 42.39
C ASP A 655 2.67 -22.26 41.61
N TYR A 656 2.39 -21.02 42.05
CA TYR A 656 2.94 -19.78 41.49
C TYR A 656 4.48 -19.78 41.44
N GLN A 657 5.12 -20.26 42.51
CA GLN A 657 6.56 -20.18 42.66
C GLN A 657 7.26 -21.16 41.71
N SER A 658 6.79 -22.40 41.65
CA SER A 658 7.31 -23.41 40.72
C SER A 658 7.14 -22.97 39.25
N TYR A 659 5.99 -22.38 38.91
CA TYR A 659 5.76 -21.84 37.56
C TYR A 659 6.77 -20.73 37.22
N GLN A 660 6.99 -19.79 38.14
CA GLN A 660 7.93 -18.70 37.93
C GLN A 660 9.38 -19.19 37.83
N ASP A 661 9.79 -20.14 38.67
CA ASP A 661 11.14 -20.71 38.66
C ASP A 661 11.41 -21.46 37.35
N ASN A 662 10.43 -22.22 36.85
CA ASN A 662 10.50 -22.88 35.54
C ASN A 662 10.61 -21.85 34.38
N LEU A 663 9.86 -20.74 34.45
CA LEU A 663 10.01 -19.65 33.47
C LEU A 663 11.37 -18.96 33.53
N LEU A 664 11.94 -18.77 34.72
CA LEU A 664 13.28 -18.20 34.89
C LEU A 664 14.35 -19.14 34.32
N ALA A 665 14.22 -20.45 34.53
CA ALA A 665 15.11 -21.44 33.91
C ALA A 665 15.01 -21.41 32.38
N LEU A 666 13.80 -21.27 31.82
CA LEU A 666 13.61 -21.07 30.37
C LEU A 666 14.23 -19.77 29.86
N ALA A 667 14.07 -18.67 30.60
CA ALA A 667 14.66 -17.37 30.27
C ALA A 667 16.19 -17.46 30.18
N ASP A 668 16.81 -18.17 31.13
CA ASP A 668 18.25 -18.39 31.16
C ASP A 668 18.73 -19.25 29.96
N LEU A 669 18.07 -20.38 29.70
CA LEU A 669 18.35 -21.21 28.52
C LEU A 669 18.19 -20.42 27.22
N TYR A 670 17.13 -19.61 27.09
CA TYR A 670 16.96 -18.76 25.92
C TYR A 670 18.11 -17.76 25.77
N ALA A 671 18.48 -17.06 26.85
CA ALA A 671 19.56 -16.07 26.86
C ALA A 671 20.90 -16.71 26.47
N GLN A 672 21.17 -17.95 26.92
CA GLN A 672 22.35 -18.73 26.54
C GLN A 672 22.35 -19.22 25.08
N GLY A 673 21.27 -19.02 24.33
CA GLY A 673 21.21 -19.32 22.92
C GLY A 673 20.58 -20.65 22.55
N TYR A 674 19.95 -21.35 23.50
CA TYR A 674 19.23 -22.57 23.18
C TYR A 674 18.04 -22.27 22.26
N GLU A 675 17.84 -23.14 21.27
CA GLU A 675 16.69 -23.12 20.37
C GLU A 675 15.65 -24.07 20.93
N LEU A 676 14.57 -23.51 21.46
CA LEU A 676 13.53 -24.21 22.19
C LEU A 676 12.26 -24.28 21.35
N ALA A 677 11.48 -25.35 21.51
CA ALA A 677 10.24 -25.53 20.78
C ALA A 677 9.11 -24.78 21.52
N TRP A 678 8.83 -23.54 21.13
CA TRP A 678 7.87 -22.67 21.85
C TRP A 678 6.40 -23.06 21.67
N GLU A 679 6.06 -23.73 20.57
CA GLU A 679 4.67 -24.03 20.19
C GLU A 679 3.85 -24.71 21.30
N PRO A 680 4.38 -25.70 22.07
CA PRO A 680 3.62 -26.33 23.14
C PRO A 680 3.23 -25.37 24.26
N LEU A 681 4.00 -24.32 24.52
CA LEU A 681 3.70 -23.29 25.54
C LEU A 681 2.36 -22.58 25.27
N PHE A 682 1.93 -22.59 24.01
CA PHE A 682 0.78 -21.84 23.49
C PHE A 682 -0.32 -22.76 22.94
N LYS A 683 -0.32 -24.05 23.31
CA LYS A 683 -1.36 -25.02 22.90
C LYS A 683 -2.73 -24.72 23.51
N GLU A 684 -2.76 -24.20 24.73
CA GLU A 684 -4.00 -23.89 25.43
C GLU A 684 -4.47 -22.47 25.11
N GLY A 685 -5.73 -22.36 24.66
CA GLY A 685 -6.35 -21.07 24.36
C GLY A 685 -5.99 -20.52 22.97
N ILE A 686 -6.55 -19.36 22.65
CA ILE A 686 -6.34 -18.68 21.37
C ILE A 686 -5.34 -17.55 21.59
N HIS A 687 -4.15 -17.71 21.02
CA HIS A 687 -3.12 -16.67 20.99
C HIS A 687 -3.17 -15.91 19.66
N LEU A 688 -3.19 -14.58 19.75
CA LEU A 688 -3.18 -13.71 18.58
C LEU A 688 -1.79 -13.14 18.36
N ARG A 689 -1.37 -13.07 17.10
CA ARG A 689 -0.26 -12.19 16.71
C ARG A 689 -0.70 -10.75 16.91
N ILE A 690 0.16 -9.91 17.47
CA ILE A 690 -0.12 -8.47 17.64
C ILE A 690 1.01 -7.63 17.02
N PRO A 691 0.68 -6.45 16.46
CA PRO A 691 1.70 -5.49 16.02
C PRO A 691 2.61 -5.08 17.18
N LEU A 692 3.92 -5.29 17.02
CA LEU A 692 4.96 -4.91 17.97
C LEU A 692 6.10 -4.20 17.22
N PRO A 693 6.90 -3.34 17.89
CA PRO A 693 8.03 -2.68 17.27
C PRO A 693 8.96 -3.65 16.52
N THR A 694 9.31 -3.25 15.31
CA THR A 694 10.09 -4.04 14.36
C THR A 694 11.59 -3.78 14.51
N TYR A 695 12.41 -4.51 13.76
CA TYR A 695 13.87 -4.48 13.90
C TYR A 695 14.47 -3.08 13.64
N PRO A 696 15.29 -2.54 14.58
CA PRO A 696 15.95 -1.26 14.43
C PRO A 696 17.28 -1.42 13.67
N PHE A 697 17.21 -1.42 12.35
CA PHE A 697 18.36 -1.55 11.46
C PHE A 697 19.46 -0.52 11.76
N ALA A 698 20.72 -0.93 11.59
CA ALA A 698 21.85 -0.01 11.61
C ALA A 698 21.65 1.09 10.54
N ARG A 699 21.99 2.33 10.91
CA ARG A 699 21.86 3.49 10.01
C ARG A 699 23.22 3.90 9.46
N GLU A 700 23.90 2.95 8.83
CA GLU A 700 25.22 3.14 8.22
C GLU A 700 25.09 3.71 6.80
N ARG A 701 26.00 4.61 6.41
CA ARG A 701 25.94 5.28 5.11
C ARG A 701 26.53 4.40 4.01
N TYR A 702 25.75 4.18 2.96
CA TYR A 702 26.15 3.53 1.72
C TYR A 702 25.70 4.38 0.53
N TRP A 703 26.67 4.86 -0.24
CA TRP A 703 26.45 5.74 -1.38
C TRP A 703 27.52 5.51 -2.43
N VAL A 704 27.33 6.04 -3.63
CA VAL A 704 28.35 5.97 -4.68
C VAL A 704 29.63 6.64 -4.14
N PRO A 705 30.80 5.99 -4.25
CA PRO A 705 32.04 6.58 -3.76
C PRO A 705 32.37 7.83 -4.57
N GLU A 706 32.79 8.90 -3.87
CA GLU A 706 33.24 10.13 -4.50
C GLU A 706 34.58 9.88 -5.21
N ARG A 707 34.55 9.79 -6.55
CA ARG A 707 35.75 9.81 -7.39
C ARG A 707 35.78 11.13 -8.18
N PRO A 708 36.97 11.75 -8.37
CA PRO A 708 37.06 12.94 -9.22
C PRO A 708 36.49 12.65 -10.60
N LYS A 709 35.66 13.57 -11.11
CA LYS A 709 35.02 13.47 -12.44
C LYS A 709 36.08 13.19 -13.50
N LEU A 710 36.22 11.94 -13.90
CA LEU A 710 36.91 11.61 -15.15
C LEU A 710 35.95 12.02 -16.26
N LEU A 711 36.41 12.93 -17.13
CA LEU A 711 35.73 13.27 -18.39
C LEU A 711 35.62 12.00 -19.23
N LEU A 712 34.56 11.23 -19.02
CA LEU A 712 34.18 10.14 -19.92
C LEU A 712 33.70 10.76 -21.22
N ARG A 713 34.29 10.33 -22.34
CA ARG A 713 33.79 10.62 -23.69
C ARG A 713 32.32 10.24 -23.76
N GLU A 714 31.49 11.15 -24.24
CA GLU A 714 30.06 10.96 -24.45
C GLU A 714 29.77 9.66 -25.20
N MET A 715 29.28 8.65 -24.48
CA MET A 715 28.38 7.67 -25.07
C MET A 715 27.00 8.02 -24.54
N ALA A 716 26.19 8.62 -25.41
CA ALA A 716 24.77 8.83 -25.18
C ALA A 716 24.07 7.46 -25.08
N VAL A 717 24.09 6.86 -23.89
CA VAL A 717 23.30 5.67 -23.60
C VAL A 717 21.96 6.14 -23.05
N CYS A 718 20.92 6.03 -23.87
CA CYS A 718 19.55 6.18 -23.46
C CYS A 718 19.23 5.14 -22.35
N PRO A 719 18.78 5.55 -21.15
CA PRO A 719 18.45 4.63 -20.06
C PRO A 719 17.34 3.60 -20.40
N TYR A 720 16.61 3.80 -21.49
CA TYR A 720 15.50 2.94 -21.92
C TYR A 720 15.87 1.90 -22.99
N CYS A 721 17.11 1.88 -23.49
CA CYS A 721 17.49 1.04 -24.65
C CYS A 721 18.07 -0.34 -24.34
N ILE A 722 18.11 -0.79 -23.07
CA ILE A 722 18.70 -2.11 -22.73
C ILE A 722 17.70 -3.28 -22.89
N HIS A 723 16.46 -3.04 -23.34
CA HIS A 723 15.44 -4.11 -23.50
C HIS A 723 15.35 -4.74 -24.91
N TYR A 724 16.28 -4.47 -25.81
CA TYR A 724 16.34 -5.14 -27.12
C TYR A 724 17.68 -5.83 -27.34
N TRP A 725 17.85 -7.01 -26.74
CA TRP A 725 18.65 -8.07 -27.36
C TRP A 725 17.79 -9.32 -27.42
N GLY A 726 17.04 -9.41 -28.52
CA GLY A 726 16.43 -10.65 -28.95
C GLY A 726 17.53 -11.66 -29.28
N ALA A 727 17.32 -12.88 -28.84
CA ALA A 727 18.11 -14.02 -29.22
C ALA A 727 18.17 -14.14 -30.75
N THR A 728 19.37 -14.07 -31.31
CA THR A 728 19.71 -14.81 -32.52
C THR A 728 20.99 -15.58 -32.26
N HIS A 729 20.83 -16.89 -32.18
CA HIS A 729 21.89 -17.87 -32.30
C HIS A 729 22.68 -17.72 -33.61
N LEU A 730 23.93 -18.17 -33.52
CA LEU A 730 24.73 -18.86 -34.54
C LEU A 730 25.60 -18.04 -35.52
N ILE A 731 26.89 -18.41 -35.45
CA ILE A 731 28.07 -18.21 -36.33
C ILE A 731 28.90 -16.95 -36.06
#